data_AF-A0A938IHY5-F1
#
_entry.id   AF-A0A938IHY5-F1
#
_cell.length_a   1.000
_cell.length_b   1.000
_cell.length_c   1.000
_cell.angle_alpha   90.00
_cell.angle_beta   90.00
_cell.angle_gamma   90.00
#
_symmetry.space_group_name_H-M   'P 1'
#
loop_
_entity.id
_entity.type
_entity.pdbx_description
1 polymer ?
#
loop_
_entity_poly.entity_id
_entity_poly.type
_entity_poly.pdbx_seq_one_letter_code
_entity_poly.pdbx_strand_id
1 'polypeptide(L)'
;MALDAYAPCPCGSGEKYKFCCPKELHADFERVLGLIDGEQRAAALDACERILVRNPNQACFLTLQLHLLFEMGELDRIAELANHLRAVAPKHPNGHAALALISASEGDSHAAIDLLQDAFERSPMGISYLISWALEAVIFSCFSNGAVFAAMMYARCYIQQRTTPEGQLRGANERVLNILREIQTDSNKPPVINEFFVERLCEQPALAAIADWLPRFIMCRFRELRGESIALQDREPRNPYARFFTGLTEVCLGRFADAAARFREVAQMAEAPECLAVDAFLLAKYHGTTDFEFDRMLVLREFEVADVDRLIEYLASDRRFAVLAEDPRLLAEEGEPPPKAAYHVCDRPIPVDMNGLDLGELPILIGSIVVFGRQTDRAARMMIQIAEDQNNKAGAAIAASFPSGLIGPQTDEQTTDVILPIGNGLIRDRYFRGATSFDVPTLHNALIDEGVRGWPDQRHPYLDGKRPIELVGTPEWRIPLTAVLLLLETTAPGSEWTGDFTGLWERLGLRRDLAKDSAADGNRYPPFEELGLTALARVDPKKCSDPELLEFSAAAASYCVPPAAVRLVMEVLDRERLPNTNETRTLVMQAAIAATSPTMRIDLLERAIASRPGEPADVVGLWKLQLFDTLIRARRPAAAIERLQEIMTTYRGNQSIMHLVAMRLQAMGFMDESGRPLVPEIARTMDQASRGPSDGTGAIWTPDRPAPQPSTAGAPSKLWLPGS
;
A
#
# COMPACT_ATOMS: atom_id res chain seq x y z
N MET A 1 -42.56 7.35 -11.44
CA MET A 1 -42.99 5.93 -11.48
C MET A 1 -43.70 5.65 -10.17
N ALA A 2 -44.80 4.90 -10.17
CA ALA A 2 -45.46 4.51 -8.92
C ALA A 2 -44.57 3.49 -8.19
N LEU A 3 -44.27 3.74 -6.92
CA LEU A 3 -43.50 2.82 -6.09
C LEU A 3 -44.31 1.56 -5.81
N ASP A 4 -43.67 0.39 -5.94
CA ASP A 4 -44.28 -0.85 -5.48
C ASP A 4 -44.37 -0.84 -3.95
N ALA A 5 -45.61 -0.91 -3.43
CA ALA A 5 -45.92 -0.97 -2.01
C ALA A 5 -45.23 -2.13 -1.26
N TYR A 6 -44.83 -3.19 -1.97
CA TYR A 6 -44.15 -4.35 -1.42
C TYR A 6 -42.63 -4.32 -1.56
N ALA A 7 -42.09 -3.38 -2.33
CA ALA A 7 -40.65 -3.18 -2.43
C ALA A 7 -40.08 -2.62 -1.11
N PRO A 8 -38.77 -2.83 -0.84
CA PRO A 8 -38.07 -2.14 0.24
C PRO A 8 -38.27 -0.63 0.14
N CYS A 9 -38.49 0.04 1.26
CA CYS A 9 -38.69 1.48 1.25
C CYS A 9 -37.40 2.21 0.79
N PRO A 10 -37.48 3.16 -0.16
CA PRO A 10 -36.32 3.93 -0.61
C PRO A 10 -35.61 4.73 0.49
N CYS A 11 -36.27 5.00 1.63
CA CYS A 11 -35.60 5.63 2.76
C CYS A 11 -34.58 4.71 3.46
N GLY A 12 -34.50 3.42 3.11
CA GLY A 12 -33.52 2.50 3.68
C GLY A 12 -33.81 2.08 5.12
N SER A 13 -35.07 2.11 5.55
CA SER A 13 -35.49 1.62 6.87
C SER A 13 -35.39 0.10 7.03
N GLY A 14 -35.25 -0.64 5.92
CA GLY A 14 -35.33 -2.10 5.89
C GLY A 14 -36.77 -2.64 5.89
N GLU A 15 -37.78 -1.78 6.03
CA GLU A 15 -39.19 -2.18 5.95
C GLU A 15 -39.74 -2.03 4.51
N LYS A 16 -40.83 -2.74 4.20
CA LYS A 16 -41.55 -2.52 2.93
C LYS A 16 -42.17 -1.13 2.92
N TYR A 17 -42.22 -0.50 1.76
CA TYR A 17 -42.70 0.87 1.60
C TYR A 17 -44.04 1.16 2.30
N LYS A 18 -45.01 0.26 2.16
CA LYS A 18 -46.34 0.39 2.78
C LYS A 18 -46.36 0.34 4.32
N PHE A 19 -45.32 -0.21 4.94
CA PHE A 19 -45.19 -0.29 6.40
C PHE A 19 -44.33 0.87 6.95
N CYS A 20 -43.39 1.36 6.14
CA CYS A 20 -42.49 2.44 6.53
C CYS A 20 -43.13 3.83 6.45
N CYS A 21 -43.88 4.14 5.38
CA CYS A 21 -44.53 5.45 5.20
C CYS A 21 -46.06 5.31 5.23
N PRO A 22 -46.78 6.18 5.98
CA PRO A 22 -48.24 6.24 5.95
C PRO A 22 -48.78 6.44 4.54
N LYS A 23 -49.90 5.79 4.24
CA LYS A 23 -50.51 5.78 2.91
C LYS A 23 -50.88 7.20 2.44
N GLU A 24 -51.25 8.08 3.36
CA GLU A 24 -51.60 9.46 3.07
C GLU A 24 -50.42 10.28 2.52
N LEU A 25 -49.19 9.86 2.82
CA LEU A 25 -47.96 10.57 2.42
C LEU A 25 -47.27 9.93 1.21
N HIS A 26 -47.85 8.91 0.58
CA HIS A 26 -47.21 8.21 -0.53
C HIS A 26 -46.97 9.11 -1.75
N ALA A 27 -47.96 9.94 -2.11
CA ALA A 27 -47.82 10.87 -3.23
C ALA A 27 -46.75 11.94 -2.97
N ASP A 28 -46.63 12.41 -1.72
CA ASP A 28 -45.59 13.34 -1.31
C ASP A 28 -44.20 12.71 -1.36
N PHE A 29 -44.09 11.45 -0.94
CA PHE A 29 -42.83 10.71 -0.97
C PHE A 29 -42.35 10.48 -2.40
N GLU A 30 -43.25 10.03 -3.30
CA GLU A 30 -42.95 9.90 -4.73
C GLU A 30 -42.56 11.23 -5.38
N ARG A 31 -43.21 12.33 -4.97
CA ARG A 31 -42.87 13.68 -5.45
C ARG A 31 -41.46 14.09 -5.03
N VAL A 32 -41.07 13.85 -3.77
CA VAL A 32 -39.71 14.14 -3.30
C VAL A 32 -38.68 13.29 -4.03
N LEU A 33 -38.94 11.99 -4.22
CA LEU A 33 -38.04 11.12 -5.00
C LEU A 33 -37.92 11.60 -6.45
N GLY A 34 -39.00 12.03 -7.08
CA GLY A 34 -38.93 12.60 -8.43
C GLY A 34 -38.10 13.88 -8.52
N LEU A 35 -38.06 14.69 -7.45
CA LEU A 35 -37.17 15.86 -7.36
C LEU A 35 -35.70 15.43 -7.18
N ILE A 36 -35.45 14.40 -6.38
CA ILE A 36 -34.12 13.78 -6.20
C ILE A 36 -33.60 13.22 -7.52
N ASP A 37 -34.42 12.43 -8.22
CA ASP A 37 -34.09 11.84 -9.53
C ASP A 37 -33.88 12.91 -10.61
N GLY A 38 -34.56 14.05 -10.48
CA GLY A 38 -34.37 15.22 -11.33
C GLY A 38 -33.21 16.13 -10.92
N GLU A 39 -32.34 15.69 -9.99
CA GLU A 39 -31.20 16.43 -9.44
C GLU A 39 -31.55 17.79 -8.78
N GLN A 40 -32.81 17.99 -8.39
CA GLN A 40 -33.31 19.22 -7.78
C GLN A 40 -33.21 19.16 -6.24
N ARG A 41 -31.98 19.06 -5.72
CA ARG A 41 -31.70 18.81 -4.28
C ARG A 41 -32.30 19.85 -3.33
N ALA A 42 -32.14 21.14 -3.63
CA ALA A 42 -32.72 22.21 -2.81
C ALA A 42 -34.26 22.16 -2.77
N ALA A 43 -34.90 21.95 -3.92
CA ALA A 43 -36.36 21.85 -4.00
C ALA A 43 -36.90 20.59 -3.29
N ALA A 44 -36.15 19.48 -3.35
CA ALA A 44 -36.45 18.27 -2.59
C ALA A 44 -36.33 18.51 -1.08
N LEU A 45 -35.32 19.26 -0.63
CA LEU A 45 -35.15 19.62 0.78
C LEU A 45 -36.33 20.48 1.26
N ASP A 46 -36.65 21.55 0.55
CA ASP A 46 -37.80 22.43 0.85
C ASP A 46 -39.13 21.65 0.87
N ALA A 47 -39.25 20.63 0.03
CA ALA A 47 -40.41 19.75 0.02
C ALA A 47 -40.47 18.88 1.28
N CYS A 48 -39.35 18.25 1.69
CA CYS A 48 -39.25 17.49 2.93
C CYS A 48 -39.59 18.35 4.16
N GLU A 49 -38.99 19.53 4.27
CA GLU A 49 -39.19 20.43 5.42
C GLU A 49 -40.66 20.85 5.57
N ARG A 50 -41.34 21.21 4.47
CA ARG A 50 -42.77 21.54 4.51
C ARG A 50 -43.66 20.39 4.95
N ILE A 51 -43.30 19.15 4.59
CA ILE A 51 -44.01 17.95 5.02
C ILE A 51 -43.78 17.71 6.52
N LEU A 52 -42.55 17.85 6.98
CA LEU A 52 -42.14 17.65 8.37
C LEU A 52 -42.72 18.70 9.32
N VAL A 53 -42.99 19.94 8.86
CA VAL A 53 -43.76 20.92 9.65
C VAL A 53 -45.12 20.36 10.09
N ARG A 54 -45.77 19.55 9.23
CA ARG A 54 -47.08 18.93 9.51
C ARG A 54 -46.96 17.54 10.12
N ASN A 55 -45.84 16.86 9.87
CA ASN A 55 -45.59 15.47 10.26
C ASN A 55 -44.17 15.35 10.87
N PRO A 56 -43.88 15.98 12.03
CA PRO A 56 -42.52 16.19 12.51
C PRO A 56 -41.74 14.92 12.83
N ASN A 57 -42.44 13.82 13.11
CA ASN A 57 -41.82 12.54 13.50
C ASN A 57 -41.82 11.52 12.35
N GLN A 58 -42.08 11.94 11.12
CA GLN A 58 -42.17 11.00 10.00
C GLN A 58 -40.77 10.56 9.53
N ALA A 59 -40.32 9.42 10.05
CA ALA A 59 -38.98 8.87 9.84
C ALA A 59 -38.54 8.84 8.37
N CYS A 60 -39.42 8.45 7.44
CA CYS A 60 -39.03 8.36 6.04
C CYS A 60 -38.67 9.71 5.39
N PHE A 61 -39.25 10.83 5.84
CA PHE A 61 -38.84 12.18 5.37
C PHE A 61 -37.65 12.73 6.15
N LEU A 62 -37.53 12.44 7.45
CA LEU A 62 -36.32 12.78 8.22
C LEU A 62 -35.07 12.14 7.57
N THR A 63 -35.20 10.89 7.12
CA THR A 63 -34.11 10.19 6.43
C THR A 63 -33.79 10.75 5.05
N LEU A 64 -34.81 11.11 4.24
CA LEU A 64 -34.57 11.80 2.96
C LEU A 64 -33.90 13.16 3.18
N GLN A 65 -34.27 13.87 4.25
CA GLN A 65 -33.63 15.12 4.62
C GLN A 65 -32.16 14.92 5.02
N LEU A 66 -31.82 13.88 5.80
CA LEU A 66 -30.42 13.53 6.09
C LEU A 66 -29.61 13.30 4.81
N HIS A 67 -30.17 12.55 3.85
CA HIS A 67 -29.51 12.28 2.57
C HIS A 67 -29.24 13.57 1.80
N LEU A 68 -30.24 14.45 1.70
CA LEU A 68 -30.13 15.72 0.98
C LEU A 68 -29.12 16.66 1.65
N LEU A 69 -29.18 16.82 2.97
CA LEU A 69 -28.25 17.65 3.73
C LEU A 69 -26.79 17.20 3.52
N PHE A 70 -26.57 15.88 3.48
CA PHE A 70 -25.24 15.34 3.20
C PHE A 70 -24.75 15.71 1.79
N GLU A 71 -25.56 15.51 0.75
CA GLU A 71 -25.15 15.84 -0.64
C GLU A 71 -24.90 17.34 -0.84
N MET A 72 -25.54 18.19 -0.04
CA MET A 72 -25.33 19.64 -0.06
C MET A 72 -24.19 20.10 0.85
N GLY A 73 -23.57 19.19 1.62
CA GLY A 73 -22.46 19.50 2.53
C GLY A 73 -22.86 20.22 3.82
N GLU A 74 -24.13 20.21 4.20
CA GLU A 74 -24.64 20.89 5.41
C GLU A 74 -24.50 20.03 6.68
N LEU A 75 -23.26 19.65 7.03
CA LEU A 75 -22.97 18.67 8.09
C LEU A 75 -23.49 19.07 9.48
N ASP A 76 -23.47 20.37 9.83
CA ASP A 76 -23.91 20.86 11.14
C ASP A 76 -25.36 20.47 11.47
N ARG A 77 -26.24 20.48 10.45
CA ARG A 77 -27.67 20.17 10.61
C ARG A 77 -27.95 18.67 10.69
N ILE A 78 -27.00 17.84 10.23
CA ILE A 78 -27.16 16.38 10.19
C ILE A 78 -27.20 15.82 11.62
N ALA A 79 -26.38 16.35 12.53
CA ALA A 79 -26.27 15.82 13.89
C ALA A 79 -27.58 15.90 14.67
N GLU A 80 -28.21 17.07 14.65
CA GLU A 80 -29.49 17.31 15.32
C GLU A 80 -30.59 16.41 14.74
N LEU A 81 -30.68 16.37 13.40
CA LEU A 81 -31.68 15.59 12.69
C LEU A 81 -31.51 14.08 12.89
N ALA A 82 -30.26 13.59 12.92
CA ALA A 82 -29.95 12.19 13.15
C ALA A 82 -30.32 11.75 14.57
N ASN A 83 -30.07 12.61 15.56
CA ASN A 83 -30.51 12.38 16.94
C ASN A 83 -32.04 12.39 17.06
N HIS A 84 -32.73 13.30 16.37
CA HIS A 84 -34.19 13.30 16.31
C HIS A 84 -34.73 12.01 15.68
N LEU A 85 -34.15 11.56 14.55
CA LEU A 85 -34.51 10.30 13.92
C LEU A 85 -34.32 9.10 14.86
N ARG A 86 -33.21 9.04 15.60
CA ARG A 86 -32.97 7.98 16.59
C ARG A 86 -33.98 8.00 17.74
N ALA A 87 -34.46 9.18 18.14
CA ALA A 87 -35.48 9.31 19.18
C ALA A 87 -36.86 8.82 18.70
N VAL A 88 -37.27 9.16 17.48
CA VAL A 88 -38.61 8.82 16.96
C VAL A 88 -38.67 7.45 16.30
N ALA A 89 -37.56 6.96 15.76
CA ALA A 89 -37.42 5.65 15.13
C ALA A 89 -36.10 4.96 15.54
N PRO A 90 -35.98 4.45 16.79
CA PRO A 90 -34.72 3.88 17.32
C PRO A 90 -34.19 2.66 16.57
N LYS A 91 -35.04 1.99 15.78
CA LYS A 91 -34.66 0.83 14.95
C LYS A 91 -34.23 1.23 13.54
N HIS A 92 -34.36 2.51 13.17
CA HIS A 92 -33.99 2.98 11.84
C HIS A 92 -32.46 3.08 11.72
N PRO A 93 -31.82 2.42 10.75
CA PRO A 93 -30.35 2.35 10.68
C PRO A 93 -29.70 3.70 10.35
N ASN A 94 -30.33 4.52 9.51
CA ASN A 94 -29.72 5.76 8.99
C ASN A 94 -29.46 6.85 10.05
N GLY A 95 -30.17 6.86 11.18
CA GLY A 95 -29.84 7.79 12.27
C GLY A 95 -28.48 7.46 12.90
N HIS A 96 -28.15 6.17 13.01
CA HIS A 96 -26.84 5.73 13.48
C HIS A 96 -25.76 5.95 12.41
N ALA A 97 -26.06 5.66 11.14
CA ALA A 97 -25.13 5.89 10.04
C ALA A 97 -24.75 7.38 9.89
N ALA A 98 -25.72 8.30 10.01
CA ALA A 98 -25.46 9.73 9.94
C ALA A 98 -24.53 10.21 11.08
N LEU A 99 -24.73 9.72 12.31
CA LEU A 99 -23.84 10.05 13.43
C LEU A 99 -22.46 9.39 13.28
N ALA A 100 -22.38 8.18 12.72
CA ALA A 100 -21.11 7.54 12.42
C ALA A 100 -20.29 8.38 11.43
N LEU A 101 -20.96 8.92 10.41
CA LEU A 101 -20.36 9.83 9.43
C LEU A 101 -19.82 11.10 10.08
N ILE A 102 -20.60 11.73 10.96
CA ILE A 102 -20.18 12.93 11.69
C ILE A 102 -18.97 12.62 12.58
N SER A 103 -19.04 11.56 13.38
CA SER A 103 -17.94 11.14 14.27
C SER A 103 -16.65 10.86 13.48
N ALA A 104 -16.77 10.19 12.34
CA ALA A 104 -15.63 9.94 11.45
C ALA A 104 -15.04 11.24 10.87
N SER A 105 -15.89 12.21 10.52
CA SER A 105 -15.46 13.51 10.01
C SER A 105 -14.77 14.39 11.07
N GLU A 106 -15.14 14.21 12.33
CA GLU A 106 -14.51 14.85 13.49
C GLU A 106 -13.22 14.14 13.95
N GLY A 107 -12.89 13.00 13.33
CA GLY A 107 -11.69 12.22 13.64
C GLY A 107 -11.87 11.22 14.79
N ASP A 108 -13.08 11.05 15.36
CA ASP A 108 -13.35 10.01 16.36
C ASP A 108 -13.70 8.68 15.68
N SER A 109 -12.65 7.95 15.27
CA SER A 109 -12.81 6.65 14.61
C SER A 109 -13.48 5.60 15.49
N HIS A 110 -13.29 5.66 16.82
CA HIS A 110 -13.89 4.70 17.74
C HIS A 110 -15.41 4.86 17.82
N ALA A 111 -15.89 6.09 18.08
CA ALA A 111 -17.32 6.36 18.09
C ALA A 111 -17.96 6.09 16.72
N ALA A 112 -17.25 6.43 15.64
CA ALA A 112 -17.72 6.17 14.28
C ALA A 112 -17.91 4.67 13.99
N ILE A 113 -16.95 3.83 14.38
CA ILE A 113 -17.05 2.36 14.24
C ILE A 113 -18.26 1.84 15.01
N ASP A 114 -18.43 2.24 16.28
CA ASP A 114 -19.52 1.73 17.11
C ASP A 114 -20.91 2.10 16.56
N LEU A 115 -21.07 3.35 16.09
CA LEU A 115 -22.30 3.81 15.46
C LEU A 115 -22.53 3.13 14.10
N LEU A 116 -21.47 2.85 13.34
CA LEU A 116 -21.59 2.12 12.07
C LEU A 116 -22.03 0.67 12.30
N GLN A 117 -21.50 0.00 13.33
CA GLN A 117 -21.95 -1.34 13.72
C GLN A 117 -23.43 -1.33 14.14
N ASP A 118 -23.86 -0.33 14.90
CA ASP A 118 -25.28 -0.16 15.25
C ASP A 118 -26.17 -0.05 14.00
N ALA A 119 -25.72 0.67 12.98
CA ALA A 119 -26.43 0.81 11.72
C ALA A 119 -26.52 -0.51 10.97
N PHE A 120 -25.44 -1.28 10.86
CA PHE A 120 -25.43 -2.59 10.20
C PHE A 120 -26.34 -3.61 10.87
N GLU A 121 -26.32 -3.69 12.21
CA GLU A 121 -27.20 -4.58 12.99
C GLU A 121 -28.69 -4.26 12.77
N ARG A 122 -29.01 -3.00 12.48
CA ARG A 122 -30.37 -2.51 12.22
C ARG A 122 -30.75 -2.54 10.73
N SER A 123 -29.87 -3.03 9.85
CA SER A 123 -30.10 -3.07 8.41
C SER A 123 -30.12 -4.51 7.87
N PRO A 124 -31.22 -5.27 8.07
CA PRO A 124 -31.31 -6.66 7.64
C PRO A 124 -31.54 -6.84 6.13
N MET A 125 -32.08 -5.84 5.43
CA MET A 125 -32.56 -5.96 4.04
C MET A 125 -31.62 -5.31 3.01
N GLY A 126 -30.39 -4.96 3.38
CA GLY A 126 -29.38 -4.36 2.49
C GLY A 126 -28.68 -3.15 3.11
N ILE A 127 -27.73 -2.57 2.38
CA ILE A 127 -26.96 -1.40 2.79
C ILE A 127 -27.61 -0.17 2.14
N SER A 128 -28.11 0.76 2.97
CA SER A 128 -28.66 2.02 2.47
C SER A 128 -27.54 2.93 1.96
N TYR A 129 -27.92 3.96 1.20
CA TYR A 129 -26.97 4.98 0.75
C TYR A 129 -26.19 5.58 1.94
N LEU A 130 -26.88 6.03 3.00
CA LEU A 130 -26.23 6.65 4.16
C LEU A 130 -25.28 5.70 4.89
N ILE A 131 -25.59 4.40 4.99
CA ILE A 131 -24.69 3.41 5.58
C ILE A 131 -23.43 3.26 4.72
N SER A 132 -23.58 3.29 3.39
CA SER A 132 -22.44 3.26 2.48
C SER A 132 -21.53 4.47 2.65
N TRP A 133 -22.07 5.69 2.74
CA TRP A 133 -21.26 6.88 3.01
C TRP A 133 -20.59 6.84 4.38
N ALA A 134 -21.30 6.37 5.41
CA ALA A 134 -20.72 6.20 6.73
C ALA A 134 -19.55 5.20 6.72
N LEU A 135 -19.67 4.10 5.97
CA LEU A 135 -18.58 3.15 5.75
C LEU A 135 -17.37 3.81 5.06
N GLU A 136 -17.59 4.62 4.02
CA GLU A 136 -16.51 5.36 3.35
C GLU A 136 -15.82 6.35 4.30
N ALA A 137 -16.59 7.07 5.12
CA ALA A 137 -16.07 7.98 6.14
C ALA A 137 -15.25 7.24 7.21
N VAL A 138 -15.73 6.08 7.68
CA VAL A 138 -14.99 5.24 8.63
C VAL A 138 -13.70 4.69 8.03
N ILE A 139 -13.69 4.26 6.77
CA ILE A 139 -12.45 3.84 6.07
C ILE A 139 -11.42 4.98 6.10
N PHE A 140 -11.85 6.19 5.73
CA PHE A 140 -10.97 7.35 5.72
C PHE A 140 -10.49 7.72 7.13
N SER A 141 -11.39 7.78 8.11
CA SER A 141 -11.07 8.10 9.50
C SER A 141 -10.08 7.10 10.11
N CYS A 142 -10.30 5.80 9.91
CA CYS A 142 -9.37 4.76 10.33
C CYS A 142 -7.99 4.94 9.68
N PHE A 143 -7.94 5.23 8.38
CA PHE A 143 -6.68 5.44 7.68
C PHE A 143 -5.93 6.67 8.21
N SER A 144 -6.60 7.81 8.33
CA SER A 144 -5.99 9.06 8.83
C SER A 144 -5.54 8.98 10.28
N ASN A 145 -6.19 8.15 11.10
CA ASN A 145 -5.81 7.93 12.50
C ASN A 145 -4.76 6.82 12.69
N GLY A 146 -4.19 6.29 11.59
CA GLY A 146 -3.16 5.23 11.66
C GLY A 146 -3.70 3.82 11.95
N ALA A 147 -5.03 3.63 12.02
CA ALA A 147 -5.68 2.32 12.12
C ALA A 147 -5.70 1.58 10.76
N VAL A 148 -4.52 1.42 10.16
CA VAL A 148 -4.31 0.99 8.77
C VAL A 148 -4.94 -0.38 8.48
N PHE A 149 -4.78 -1.37 9.37
CA PHE A 149 -5.36 -2.70 9.12
C PHE A 149 -6.89 -2.70 9.19
N ALA A 150 -7.49 -1.90 10.09
CA ALA A 150 -8.94 -1.74 10.11
C ALA A 150 -9.45 -1.06 8.83
N ALA A 151 -8.78 0.01 8.39
CA ALA A 151 -9.10 0.70 7.13
C ALA A 151 -9.02 -0.25 5.92
N MET A 152 -7.96 -1.08 5.85
CA MET A 152 -7.78 -2.12 4.84
C MET A 152 -8.95 -3.13 4.85
N MET A 153 -9.31 -3.68 6.01
CA MET A 153 -10.38 -4.66 6.11
C MET A 153 -11.74 -4.08 5.70
N TYR A 154 -12.08 -2.87 6.16
CA TYR A 154 -13.30 -2.18 5.73
C TYR A 154 -13.29 -1.86 4.23
N ALA A 155 -12.17 -1.41 3.67
CA ALA A 155 -12.04 -1.13 2.24
C ALA A 155 -12.21 -2.39 1.38
N ARG A 156 -11.70 -3.53 1.83
CA ARG A 156 -11.91 -4.82 1.15
C ARG A 156 -13.36 -5.28 1.22
N CYS A 157 -14.01 -5.17 2.37
CA CYS A 157 -15.45 -5.42 2.48
C CYS A 157 -16.25 -4.50 1.55
N TYR A 158 -15.91 -3.20 1.50
CA TYR A 158 -16.54 -2.21 0.62
C TYR A 158 -16.43 -2.57 -0.87
N ILE A 159 -15.26 -3.06 -1.29
CA ILE A 159 -15.03 -3.51 -2.67
C ILE A 159 -15.82 -4.79 -2.94
N GLN A 160 -15.75 -5.80 -2.06
CA GLN A 160 -16.49 -7.05 -2.23
C GLN A 160 -18.00 -6.84 -2.31
N GLN A 161 -18.55 -5.87 -1.56
CA GLN A 161 -19.96 -5.46 -1.68
C GLN A 161 -20.36 -4.93 -3.07
N ARG A 162 -19.39 -4.46 -3.86
CA ARG A 162 -19.56 -3.78 -5.16
C ARG A 162 -19.04 -4.58 -6.33
N THR A 163 -18.44 -5.73 -6.06
CA THR A 163 -17.95 -6.65 -7.08
C THR A 163 -19.11 -7.53 -7.52
N THR A 164 -19.39 -7.60 -8.82
CA THR A 164 -20.39 -8.53 -9.35
C THR A 164 -19.90 -9.97 -9.25
N PRO A 165 -20.77 -10.99 -9.40
CA PRO A 165 -20.34 -12.39 -9.47
C PRO A 165 -19.30 -12.65 -10.56
N GLU A 166 -19.28 -11.85 -11.62
CA GLU A 166 -18.30 -11.90 -12.73
C GLU A 166 -16.99 -11.16 -12.41
N GLY A 167 -16.83 -10.64 -11.18
CA GLY A 167 -15.62 -9.94 -10.72
C GLY A 167 -15.55 -8.46 -11.13
N GLN A 168 -16.64 -7.86 -11.61
CA GLN A 168 -16.62 -6.46 -12.05
C GLN A 168 -16.94 -5.51 -10.90
N LEU A 169 -16.04 -4.56 -10.63
CA LEU A 169 -16.27 -3.51 -9.64
C LEU A 169 -17.24 -2.44 -10.19
N ARG A 170 -18.30 -2.12 -9.45
CA ARG A 170 -19.30 -1.10 -9.83
C ARG A 170 -19.48 -0.03 -8.76
N GLY A 171 -19.43 1.25 -9.16
CA GLY A 171 -19.78 2.38 -8.28
C GLY A 171 -18.91 2.49 -7.03
N ALA A 172 -17.62 2.15 -7.14
CA ALA A 172 -16.67 2.30 -6.04
C ALA A 172 -16.12 3.72 -5.99
N ASN A 173 -16.03 4.28 -4.79
CA ASN A 173 -15.42 5.58 -4.54
C ASN A 173 -13.91 5.51 -4.80
N GLU A 174 -13.41 6.37 -5.70
CA GLU A 174 -11.98 6.42 -6.07
C GLU A 174 -11.07 6.66 -4.87
N ARG A 175 -11.53 7.43 -3.87
CA ARG A 175 -10.76 7.68 -2.64
C ARG A 175 -10.51 6.40 -1.85
N VAL A 176 -11.50 5.51 -1.76
CA VAL A 176 -11.34 4.21 -1.09
C VAL A 176 -10.34 3.34 -1.85
N LEU A 177 -10.39 3.35 -3.19
CA LEU A 177 -9.44 2.62 -4.03
C LEU A 177 -8.01 3.17 -3.88
N ASN A 178 -7.87 4.49 -3.74
CA ASN A 178 -6.57 5.12 -3.52
C ASN A 178 -6.00 4.77 -2.14
N ILE A 179 -6.81 4.82 -1.08
CA ILE A 179 -6.41 4.37 0.27
C ILE A 179 -5.97 2.91 0.22
N LEU A 180 -6.76 2.03 -0.39
CA LEU A 180 -6.39 0.62 -0.49
C LEU A 180 -5.05 0.45 -1.22
N ARG A 181 -4.85 1.15 -2.33
CA ARG A 181 -3.59 1.09 -3.09
C ARG A 181 -2.42 1.61 -2.29
N GLU A 182 -2.59 2.74 -1.60
CA GLU A 182 -1.57 3.36 -0.76
C GLU A 182 -1.12 2.38 0.33
N ILE A 183 -2.08 1.78 1.05
CA ILE A 183 -1.79 0.73 2.02
C ILE A 183 -1.13 -0.46 1.34
N GLN A 184 -1.61 -0.96 0.21
CA GLN A 184 -1.03 -2.14 -0.44
C GLN A 184 0.43 -1.93 -0.87
N THR A 185 0.77 -0.74 -1.34
CA THR A 185 2.11 -0.39 -1.82
C THR A 185 3.05 0.06 -0.70
N ASP A 186 2.54 0.28 0.51
CA ASP A 186 3.36 0.63 1.66
C ASP A 186 4.25 -0.56 2.07
N SER A 187 5.57 -0.38 1.89
CA SER A 187 6.61 -1.35 2.22
C SER A 187 6.97 -1.39 3.70
N ASN A 188 6.47 -0.45 4.51
CA ASN A 188 6.89 -0.29 5.90
C ASN A 188 6.14 -1.20 6.87
N LYS A 189 5.17 -1.97 6.37
CA LYS A 189 4.34 -2.89 7.15
C LYS A 189 4.51 -4.34 6.70
N PRO A 190 4.09 -5.33 7.50
CA PRO A 190 4.08 -6.71 7.06
C PRO A 190 3.19 -6.91 5.84
N PRO A 191 3.55 -7.82 4.94
CA PRO A 191 2.65 -8.28 3.90
C PRO A 191 1.38 -8.93 4.47
N VAL A 192 1.46 -9.49 5.69
CA VAL A 192 0.31 -10.08 6.40
C VAL A 192 -0.87 -9.10 6.55
N ILE A 193 -0.60 -7.78 6.58
CA ILE A 193 -1.64 -6.73 6.64
C ILE A 193 -2.42 -6.60 5.33
N ASN A 194 -1.83 -7.01 4.20
CA ASN A 194 -2.54 -6.98 2.92
C ASN A 194 -3.55 -8.13 2.80
N GLU A 195 -3.39 -9.23 3.54
CA GLU A 195 -4.23 -10.42 3.38
C GLU A 195 -5.69 -10.18 3.79
N PHE A 196 -6.62 -10.72 2.99
CA PHE A 196 -8.02 -10.79 3.38
C PHE A 196 -8.34 -12.15 4.01
N PHE A 197 -7.85 -12.34 5.24
CA PHE A 197 -7.88 -13.63 5.95
C PHE A 197 -9.23 -14.34 6.02
N VAL A 198 -10.34 -13.61 5.90
CA VAL A 198 -11.66 -14.19 6.17
C VAL A 198 -12.10 -15.20 5.12
N GLU A 199 -11.71 -15.00 3.85
CA GLU A 199 -11.93 -16.00 2.80
C GLU A 199 -11.26 -17.32 3.20
N ARG A 200 -9.95 -17.24 3.48
CA ARG A 200 -9.12 -18.33 3.97
C ARG A 200 -9.72 -19.04 5.20
N LEU A 201 -10.08 -18.28 6.23
CA LEU A 201 -10.54 -18.84 7.51
C LEU A 201 -11.88 -19.57 7.38
N CYS A 202 -12.82 -19.01 6.61
CA CYS A 202 -14.14 -19.61 6.43
C CYS A 202 -14.13 -20.89 5.59
N GLU A 203 -13.07 -21.12 4.81
CA GLU A 203 -12.86 -22.37 4.05
C GLU A 203 -12.24 -23.49 4.89
N GLN A 204 -11.65 -23.17 6.05
CA GLN A 204 -11.07 -24.16 6.93
C GLN A 204 -12.15 -25.12 7.46
N PRO A 205 -11.95 -26.46 7.43
CA PRO A 205 -12.93 -27.41 7.96
C PRO A 205 -13.37 -27.11 9.40
N ALA A 206 -12.46 -26.54 10.21
CA ALA A 206 -12.71 -26.12 11.59
C ALA A 206 -13.67 -24.92 11.73
N LEU A 207 -13.94 -24.17 10.65
CA LEU A 207 -14.90 -23.06 10.59
C LEU A 207 -15.95 -23.24 9.48
N ALA A 208 -15.83 -24.25 8.62
CA ALA A 208 -16.72 -24.52 7.49
C ALA A 208 -18.18 -24.76 7.91
N ALA A 209 -18.41 -25.21 9.15
CA ALA A 209 -19.75 -25.31 9.74
C ALA A 209 -20.46 -23.95 9.88
N ILE A 210 -19.72 -22.85 9.71
CA ILE A 210 -20.18 -21.47 9.85
C ILE A 210 -19.87 -20.66 8.58
N ALA A 211 -20.05 -21.31 7.42
CA ALA A 211 -19.84 -20.71 6.10
C ALA A 211 -20.64 -19.41 5.86
N ASP A 212 -21.69 -19.15 6.65
CA ASP A 212 -22.45 -17.90 6.61
C ASP A 212 -21.74 -16.70 7.27
N TRP A 213 -20.56 -16.90 7.86
CA TRP A 213 -19.71 -15.83 8.39
C TRP A 213 -19.11 -14.95 7.30
N LEU A 214 -18.65 -15.52 6.18
CA LEU A 214 -18.02 -14.73 5.12
C LEU A 214 -18.96 -13.65 4.54
N PRO A 215 -20.20 -13.98 4.13
CA PRO A 215 -21.15 -12.95 3.67
C PRO A 215 -21.43 -11.88 4.74
N ARG A 216 -21.57 -12.28 6.01
CA ARG A 216 -21.81 -11.33 7.12
C ARG A 216 -20.60 -10.45 7.41
N PHE A 217 -19.39 -10.98 7.21
CA PHE A 217 -18.14 -10.23 7.35
C PHE A 217 -18.00 -9.21 6.22
N ILE A 218 -18.32 -9.60 4.99
CA ILE A 218 -18.39 -8.69 3.83
C ILE A 218 -19.42 -7.58 4.09
N MET A 219 -20.53 -7.88 4.79
CA MET A 219 -21.50 -6.88 5.26
C MET A 219 -21.05 -6.09 6.51
N CYS A 220 -19.78 -6.19 6.90
CA CYS A 220 -19.18 -5.48 8.04
C CYS A 220 -19.86 -5.74 9.39
N ARG A 221 -20.48 -6.91 9.61
CA ARG A 221 -21.18 -7.27 10.86
C ARG A 221 -20.23 -7.80 11.93
N PHE A 222 -19.19 -7.05 12.23
CA PHE A 222 -18.07 -7.51 13.05
C PHE A 222 -18.45 -7.74 14.51
N ARG A 223 -19.35 -6.92 15.08
CA ARG A 223 -19.80 -7.09 16.47
C ARG A 223 -20.59 -8.38 16.68
N GLU A 224 -21.48 -8.70 15.74
CA GLU A 224 -22.26 -9.95 15.72
C GLU A 224 -21.30 -11.16 15.61
N LEU A 225 -20.41 -11.14 14.63
CA LEU A 225 -19.45 -12.20 14.35
C LEU A 225 -18.44 -12.40 15.48
N ARG A 226 -18.04 -11.34 16.17
CA ARG A 226 -17.22 -11.41 17.39
C ARG A 226 -17.92 -12.22 18.48
N GLY A 227 -19.22 -11.98 18.69
CA GLY A 227 -20.00 -12.73 19.68
C GLY A 227 -20.05 -14.22 19.36
N GLU A 228 -20.30 -14.57 18.10
CA GLU A 228 -20.37 -15.97 17.66
C GLU A 228 -19.01 -16.68 17.70
N SER A 229 -17.94 -15.99 17.34
CA SER A 229 -16.58 -16.54 17.39
C SER A 229 -16.08 -16.75 18.82
N ILE A 230 -16.46 -15.90 19.78
CA ILE A 230 -16.23 -16.16 21.21
C ILE A 230 -17.04 -17.38 21.68
N ALA A 231 -18.31 -17.47 21.32
CA ALA A 231 -19.14 -18.63 21.68
C ALA A 231 -18.64 -19.94 21.06
N LEU A 232 -17.98 -19.88 19.90
CA LEU A 232 -17.27 -21.02 19.33
C LEU A 232 -16.02 -21.38 20.13
N GLN A 233 -15.21 -20.41 20.54
CA GLN A 233 -14.04 -20.66 21.38
C GLN A 233 -14.41 -21.30 22.72
N ASP A 234 -15.54 -20.92 23.33
CA ASP A 234 -16.01 -21.55 24.58
C ASP A 234 -16.35 -23.04 24.38
N ARG A 235 -16.90 -23.40 23.21
CA ARG A 235 -17.23 -24.77 22.84
C ARG A 235 -16.00 -25.56 22.36
N GLU A 236 -15.07 -24.89 21.70
CA GLU A 236 -13.86 -25.46 21.10
C GLU A 236 -12.60 -24.66 21.50
N PRO A 237 -12.14 -24.75 22.76
CA PRO A 237 -11.05 -23.89 23.27
C PRO A 237 -9.69 -24.10 22.58
N ARG A 238 -9.53 -25.23 21.89
CA ARG A 238 -8.31 -25.60 21.15
C ARG A 238 -8.37 -25.24 19.67
N ASN A 239 -9.45 -24.60 19.18
CA ASN A 239 -9.58 -24.20 17.79
C ASN A 239 -8.83 -22.87 17.54
N PRO A 240 -7.66 -22.89 16.85
CA PRO A 240 -6.86 -21.68 16.65
C PRO A 240 -7.52 -20.72 15.65
N TYR A 241 -8.30 -21.23 14.69
CA TYR A 241 -8.96 -20.43 13.66
C TYR A 241 -10.08 -19.57 14.25
N ALA A 242 -10.89 -20.12 15.17
CA ALA A 242 -11.92 -19.37 15.88
C ALA A 242 -11.34 -18.17 16.66
N ARG A 243 -10.19 -18.40 17.32
CA ARG A 243 -9.49 -17.36 18.08
C ARG A 243 -8.82 -16.33 17.18
N PHE A 244 -8.21 -16.75 16.08
CA PHE A 244 -7.66 -15.85 15.07
C PHE A 244 -8.74 -14.96 14.46
N PHE A 245 -9.89 -15.56 14.08
CA PHE A 245 -11.04 -14.84 13.55
C PHE A 245 -11.57 -13.80 14.55
N THR A 246 -11.61 -14.14 15.84
CA THR A 246 -11.96 -13.18 16.89
C THR A 246 -11.00 -12.00 16.91
N GLY A 247 -9.69 -12.26 16.82
CA GLY A 247 -8.67 -11.21 16.66
C GLY A 247 -8.95 -10.27 15.49
N LEU A 248 -9.32 -10.80 14.32
CA LEU A 248 -9.71 -9.97 13.16
C LEU A 248 -10.92 -9.08 13.45
N THR A 249 -11.96 -9.64 14.10
CA THR A 249 -13.13 -8.82 14.47
C THR A 249 -12.78 -7.73 15.48
N GLU A 250 -11.87 -8.00 16.43
CA GLU A 250 -11.39 -6.98 17.37
C GLU A 250 -10.63 -5.85 16.65
N VAL A 251 -9.80 -6.17 15.64
CA VAL A 251 -9.16 -5.14 14.78
C VAL A 251 -10.20 -4.27 14.11
N CYS A 252 -11.19 -4.87 13.45
CA CYS A 252 -12.22 -4.11 12.74
C CYS A 252 -13.07 -3.26 13.69
N LEU A 253 -13.17 -3.63 14.97
CA LEU A 253 -13.87 -2.88 16.01
C LEU A 253 -12.99 -1.83 16.70
N GLY A 254 -11.76 -1.61 16.23
CA GLY A 254 -10.79 -0.68 16.84
C GLY A 254 -10.17 -1.17 18.15
N ARG A 255 -10.39 -2.43 18.54
CA ARG A 255 -9.92 -3.01 19.81
C ARG A 255 -8.54 -3.66 19.65
N PHE A 256 -7.55 -2.84 19.29
CA PHE A 256 -6.21 -3.34 18.91
C PHE A 256 -5.49 -4.09 20.03
N ALA A 257 -5.62 -3.65 21.29
CA ALA A 257 -5.01 -4.35 22.43
C ALA A 257 -5.60 -5.76 22.63
N ASP A 258 -6.93 -5.89 22.50
CA ASP A 258 -7.61 -7.19 22.58
C ASP A 258 -7.22 -8.07 21.38
N ALA A 259 -7.18 -7.50 20.17
CA ALA A 259 -6.72 -8.20 18.98
C ALA A 259 -5.30 -8.75 19.15
N ALA A 260 -4.37 -7.91 19.63
CA ALA A 260 -2.99 -8.31 19.89
C ALA A 260 -2.90 -9.47 20.90
N ALA A 261 -3.74 -9.46 21.94
CA ALA A 261 -3.83 -10.56 22.89
C ALA A 261 -4.31 -11.85 22.22
N ARG A 262 -5.38 -11.80 21.42
CA ARG A 262 -5.90 -12.98 20.68
C ARG A 262 -4.88 -13.57 19.73
N PHE A 263 -4.19 -12.74 18.97
CA PHE A 263 -3.16 -13.22 18.05
C PHE A 263 -1.94 -13.80 18.78
N ARG A 264 -1.54 -13.21 19.91
CA ARG A 264 -0.45 -13.75 20.75
C ARG A 264 -0.80 -15.13 21.29
N GLU A 265 -2.05 -15.33 21.71
CA GLU A 265 -2.53 -16.64 22.14
C GLU A 265 -2.43 -17.66 20.98
N VAL A 266 -2.92 -17.33 19.78
CA VAL A 266 -2.84 -18.23 18.61
C VAL A 266 -1.39 -18.59 18.26
N ALA A 267 -0.46 -17.63 18.30
CA ALA A 267 0.96 -17.87 18.04
C ALA A 267 1.62 -18.87 19.02
N GLN A 268 1.00 -19.11 20.18
CA GLN A 268 1.50 -20.01 21.23
C GLN A 268 0.70 -21.33 21.31
N MET A 269 -0.38 -21.49 20.53
CA MET A 269 -1.19 -22.70 20.53
C MET A 269 -0.47 -23.85 19.83
N ALA A 270 -0.42 -25.03 20.46
CA ALA A 270 0.19 -26.22 19.88
C ALA A 270 -0.61 -26.75 18.67
N GLU A 271 -1.92 -26.48 18.64
CA GLU A 271 -2.84 -26.86 17.58
C GLU A 271 -2.78 -25.92 16.37
N ALA A 272 -2.15 -24.74 16.48
CA ALA A 272 -2.03 -23.81 15.37
C ALA A 272 -1.03 -24.33 14.31
N PRO A 273 -1.43 -24.40 13.03
CA PRO A 273 -0.47 -24.62 11.96
C PRO A 273 0.63 -23.56 11.98
N GLU A 274 1.86 -23.95 11.60
CA GLU A 274 3.03 -23.07 11.66
C GLU A 274 2.78 -21.73 10.95
N CYS A 275 2.19 -21.75 9.76
CA CYS A 275 1.90 -20.55 8.99
C CYS A 275 0.90 -19.63 9.70
N LEU A 276 -0.18 -20.19 10.27
CA LEU A 276 -1.15 -19.42 11.05
C LEU A 276 -0.51 -18.82 12.31
N ALA A 277 0.35 -19.57 13.00
CA ALA A 277 1.06 -19.10 14.19
C ALA A 277 2.05 -17.97 13.86
N VAL A 278 2.73 -18.05 12.70
CA VAL A 278 3.60 -17.00 12.18
C VAL A 278 2.81 -15.73 11.86
N ASP A 279 1.71 -15.85 11.12
CA ASP A 279 0.84 -14.70 10.80
C ASP A 279 0.31 -14.05 12.08
N ALA A 280 -0.15 -14.89 13.03
CA ALA A 280 -0.65 -14.42 14.32
C ALA A 280 0.45 -13.69 15.12
N PHE A 281 1.69 -14.19 15.12
CA PHE A 281 2.79 -13.50 15.80
C PHE A 281 3.04 -12.10 15.20
N LEU A 282 3.05 -11.99 13.86
CA LEU A 282 3.25 -10.70 13.19
C LEU A 282 2.11 -9.72 13.51
N LEU A 283 0.85 -10.17 13.45
CA LEU A 283 -0.30 -9.35 13.80
C LEU A 283 -0.32 -8.96 15.28
N ALA A 284 0.10 -9.87 16.17
CA ALA A 284 0.21 -9.59 17.60
C ALA A 284 1.22 -8.49 17.89
N LYS A 285 2.37 -8.50 17.21
CA LYS A 285 3.36 -7.42 17.31
C LYS A 285 2.83 -6.15 16.65
N TYR A 286 2.15 -6.24 15.50
CA TYR A 286 1.65 -5.07 14.77
C TYR A 286 0.65 -4.25 15.58
N HIS A 287 -0.22 -4.92 16.33
CA HIS A 287 -1.19 -4.24 17.19
C HIS A 287 -0.74 -4.05 18.63
N GLY A 288 0.24 -4.84 19.09
CA GLY A 288 0.66 -4.88 20.49
C GLY A 288 1.90 -4.04 20.80
N THR A 289 2.63 -3.59 19.79
CA THR A 289 3.81 -2.74 19.92
C THR A 289 3.72 -1.58 18.93
N THR A 290 4.12 -0.38 19.33
CA THR A 290 4.30 0.78 18.44
C THR A 290 5.49 0.60 17.48
N ASP A 291 6.33 -0.40 17.73
CA ASP A 291 7.67 -0.47 17.15
C ASP A 291 7.67 -1.47 15.99
N PHE A 292 6.98 -1.12 14.90
CA PHE A 292 6.99 -1.92 13.67
C PHE A 292 8.23 -1.71 12.79
N GLU A 293 9.08 -0.84 13.27
CA GLU A 293 10.15 -0.18 12.57
C GLU A 293 11.36 -0.16 13.52
N PHE A 294 12.57 -0.19 12.98
CA PHE A 294 13.74 0.14 13.76
C PHE A 294 13.66 1.62 14.09
N ASP A 295 13.52 1.91 15.38
CA ASP A 295 13.78 3.24 15.87
C ASP A 295 15.28 3.51 15.77
N ARG A 296 15.64 4.40 14.85
CA ARG A 296 16.91 5.10 14.91
C ARG A 296 16.63 6.48 15.49
N MET A 297 16.99 6.68 16.75
CA MET A 297 17.01 8.04 17.29
C MET A 297 18.06 8.85 16.52
N LEU A 298 17.64 9.92 15.87
CA LEU A 298 18.54 10.93 15.34
C LEU A 298 18.65 12.04 16.38
N VAL A 299 19.88 12.31 16.79
CA VAL A 299 20.16 13.44 17.67
C VAL A 299 20.53 14.63 16.81
N LEU A 300 19.69 15.66 16.85
CA LEU A 300 19.93 16.97 16.27
C LEU A 300 20.49 17.89 17.34
N ARG A 301 21.70 18.42 17.12
CA ARG A 301 22.34 19.40 18.01
C ARG A 301 22.59 20.69 17.29
N GLU A 302 22.22 21.79 17.92
CA GLU A 302 22.46 23.15 17.41
C GLU A 302 23.59 23.81 18.19
N PHE A 303 24.58 24.32 17.46
CA PHE A 303 25.72 25.07 18.01
C PHE A 303 25.75 26.49 17.43
N GLU A 304 26.03 27.47 18.28
CA GLU A 304 26.35 28.82 17.80
C GLU A 304 27.71 28.79 17.06
N VAL A 305 27.82 29.55 15.97
CA VAL A 305 29.02 29.62 15.14
C VAL A 305 29.63 31.01 15.24
N ALA A 306 30.87 31.08 15.71
CA ALA A 306 31.57 32.36 15.87
C ALA A 306 32.07 32.92 14.53
N ASP A 307 32.52 32.05 13.63
CA ASP A 307 33.03 32.41 12.31
C ASP A 307 32.56 31.37 11.27
N VAL A 308 31.54 31.74 10.49
CA VAL A 308 30.90 30.84 9.54
C VAL A 308 31.81 30.50 8.37
N ASP A 309 32.53 31.48 7.85
CA ASP A 309 33.34 31.28 6.65
C ASP A 309 34.55 30.39 7.00
N ARG A 310 35.14 30.59 8.18
CA ARG A 310 36.22 29.72 8.68
C ARG A 310 35.73 28.31 9.06
N LEU A 311 34.49 28.17 9.55
CA LEU A 311 33.88 26.84 9.76
C LEU A 311 33.69 26.10 8.42
N ILE A 312 33.19 26.78 7.39
CA ILE A 312 33.02 26.20 6.06
C ILE A 312 34.36 25.81 5.45
N GLU A 313 35.40 26.65 5.59
CA GLU A 313 36.76 26.33 5.15
C GLU A 313 37.30 25.09 5.88
N TYR A 314 37.10 25.00 7.21
CA TYR A 314 37.48 23.84 7.99
C TYR A 314 36.76 22.56 7.51
N LEU A 315 35.43 22.61 7.38
CA LEU A 315 34.61 21.49 6.90
C LEU A 315 35.01 21.07 5.48
N ALA A 316 35.36 22.01 4.59
CA ALA A 316 35.85 21.70 3.26
C ALA A 316 37.27 21.09 3.26
N SER A 317 38.09 21.39 4.27
CA SER A 317 39.47 20.91 4.38
C SER A 317 39.59 19.52 5.01
N ASP A 318 38.68 19.16 5.91
CA ASP A 318 38.69 17.87 6.58
C ASP A 318 37.94 16.83 5.74
N ARG A 319 38.67 15.77 5.39
CA ARG A 319 38.22 14.73 4.48
C ARG A 319 37.17 13.81 5.08
N ARG A 320 36.80 13.98 6.35
CA ARG A 320 35.64 13.32 6.96
C ARG A 320 34.31 13.94 6.52
N PHE A 321 34.34 15.13 5.93
CA PHE A 321 33.15 15.80 5.43
C PHE A 321 33.13 15.81 3.89
N ALA A 322 31.99 15.45 3.32
CA ALA A 322 31.74 15.55 1.89
C ALA A 322 30.57 16.49 1.64
N VAL A 323 30.58 17.23 0.54
CA VAL A 323 29.47 18.12 0.18
C VAL A 323 28.19 17.29 -0.03
N LEU A 324 27.15 17.60 0.75
CA LEU A 324 25.83 16.96 0.68
C LEU A 324 25.07 17.43 -0.57
N ALA A 325 24.98 18.74 -0.74
CA ALA A 325 24.30 19.40 -1.85
C ALA A 325 25.21 20.47 -2.47
N GLU A 326 25.39 20.41 -3.79
CA GLU A 326 26.14 21.45 -4.52
C GLU A 326 25.41 22.80 -4.52
N ASP A 327 24.06 22.77 -4.50
CA ASP A 327 23.21 23.92 -4.25
C ASP A 327 22.46 23.75 -2.92
N PRO A 328 22.94 24.36 -1.83
CA PRO A 328 22.30 24.28 -0.51
C PRO A 328 20.86 24.81 -0.48
N ARG A 329 20.45 25.64 -1.44
CA ARG A 329 19.07 26.17 -1.51
C ARG A 329 18.03 25.09 -1.76
N LEU A 330 18.44 23.94 -2.30
CA LEU A 330 17.59 22.77 -2.48
C LEU A 330 17.22 22.10 -1.15
N LEU A 331 17.90 22.46 -0.05
CA LEU A 331 17.64 21.98 1.31
C LEU A 331 16.87 23.01 2.15
N ALA A 332 16.36 24.09 1.55
CA ALA A 332 15.61 25.11 2.28
C ALA A 332 14.20 24.62 2.61
N GLU A 333 13.81 24.77 3.88
CA GLU A 333 12.45 24.51 4.35
C GLU A 333 11.58 25.78 4.24
N GLU A 334 10.27 25.59 4.11
CA GLU A 334 9.33 26.70 3.95
C GLU A 334 9.30 27.58 5.21
N GLY A 335 9.70 28.85 5.07
CA GLY A 335 9.80 29.80 6.18
C GLY A 335 11.16 29.87 6.87
N GLU A 336 12.12 29.00 6.52
CA GLU A 336 13.51 29.09 6.97
C GLU A 336 14.42 29.65 5.85
N PRO A 337 15.44 30.46 6.17
CA PRO A 337 16.40 30.92 5.17
C PRO A 337 17.29 29.75 4.72
N PRO A 338 17.72 29.76 3.44
CA PRO A 338 18.51 28.67 2.90
C PRO A 338 19.85 28.52 3.63
N PRO A 339 20.33 27.29 3.82
CA PRO A 339 21.64 27.06 4.42
C PRO A 339 22.77 27.62 3.53
N LYS A 340 23.89 28.00 4.16
CA LYS A 340 25.10 28.44 3.45
C LYS A 340 25.91 27.26 2.91
N ALA A 341 25.91 26.14 3.64
CA ALA A 341 26.62 24.93 3.25
C ALA A 341 26.00 23.70 3.94
N ALA A 342 26.14 22.54 3.32
CA ALA A 342 25.69 21.28 3.88
C ALA A 342 26.67 20.15 3.54
N TYR A 343 26.97 19.30 4.53
CA TYR A 343 27.97 18.25 4.44
C TYR A 343 27.42 16.92 4.96
N HIS A 344 27.74 15.83 4.27
CA HIS A 344 27.74 14.50 4.84
C HIS A 344 28.88 14.35 5.84
N VAL A 345 28.63 13.59 6.90
CA VAL A 345 29.63 13.23 7.91
C VAL A 345 29.98 11.75 7.76
N CYS A 346 31.27 11.44 7.65
CA CYS A 346 31.77 10.07 7.58
C CYS A 346 32.43 9.62 8.90
N ASP A 347 32.41 8.32 9.18
CA ASP A 347 33.09 7.71 10.33
C ASP A 347 34.63 7.86 10.29
N ARG A 348 35.20 8.02 9.10
CA ARG A 348 36.64 8.14 8.83
C ARG A 348 36.94 9.08 7.65
N PRO A 349 38.19 9.55 7.50
CA PRO A 349 38.57 10.37 6.35
C PRO A 349 38.31 9.64 5.03
N ILE A 350 37.67 10.31 4.08
CA ILE A 350 37.46 9.82 2.72
C ILE A 350 38.83 9.61 2.06
N PRO A 351 39.13 8.43 1.46
CA PRO A 351 40.38 8.15 0.74
C PRO A 351 40.66 9.11 -0.44
N VAL A 352 41.94 9.38 -0.76
CA VAL A 352 42.32 10.31 -1.88
C VAL A 352 41.91 9.70 -3.21
N ASP A 353 42.15 8.41 -3.32
CA ASP A 353 41.71 7.61 -4.44
C ASP A 353 40.62 6.69 -3.94
N MET A 354 39.45 6.79 -4.57
CA MET A 354 38.31 5.92 -4.32
C MET A 354 38.26 4.74 -5.30
N ASN A 355 39.15 4.71 -6.30
CA ASN A 355 39.16 3.66 -7.32
C ASN A 355 39.62 2.32 -6.74
N GLY A 356 38.90 1.25 -7.07
CA GLY A 356 39.29 -0.10 -6.69
C GLY A 356 39.13 -0.44 -5.21
N LEU A 357 38.53 0.45 -4.39
CA LEU A 357 38.28 0.16 -2.97
C LEU A 357 37.25 -0.94 -2.81
N ASP A 358 37.46 -1.79 -1.79
CA ASP A 358 36.50 -2.79 -1.34
C ASP A 358 35.43 -2.17 -0.41
N LEU A 359 34.31 -2.88 -0.23
CA LEU A 359 33.17 -2.40 0.56
C LEU A 359 33.56 -1.95 1.97
N GLY A 360 34.43 -2.71 2.65
CA GLY A 360 34.86 -2.42 4.03
C GLY A 360 35.78 -1.19 4.15
N GLU A 361 36.39 -0.76 3.06
CA GLU A 361 37.28 0.39 2.99
C GLU A 361 36.53 1.70 2.76
N LEU A 362 35.32 1.61 2.19
CA LEU A 362 34.44 2.77 2.00
C LEU A 362 33.99 3.35 3.34
N PRO A 363 34.11 4.68 3.55
CA PRO A 363 33.62 5.35 4.76
C PRO A 363 32.12 5.15 4.97
N ILE A 364 31.71 5.01 6.22
CA ILE A 364 30.30 4.91 6.62
C ILE A 364 29.76 6.33 6.81
N LEU A 365 28.60 6.61 6.23
CA LEU A 365 27.85 7.85 6.46
C LEU A 365 27.16 7.77 7.82
N ILE A 366 27.51 8.69 8.72
CA ILE A 366 27.03 8.69 10.10
C ILE A 366 26.10 9.85 10.43
N GLY A 367 25.93 10.80 9.50
CA GLY A 367 25.08 11.96 9.70
C GLY A 367 25.28 13.07 8.69
N SER A 368 24.77 14.24 9.02
CA SER A 368 24.92 15.46 8.24
C SER A 368 25.19 16.69 9.11
N ILE A 369 25.80 17.70 8.50
CA ILE A 369 26.01 19.03 9.07
C ILE A 369 25.39 20.05 8.12
N VAL A 370 24.59 20.95 8.67
CA VAL A 370 24.01 22.08 7.93
C VAL A 370 24.41 23.38 8.62
N VAL A 371 24.95 24.32 7.85
CA VAL A 371 25.48 25.59 8.37
C VAL A 371 24.64 26.76 7.89
N PHE A 372 24.21 27.62 8.81
CA PHE A 372 23.44 28.83 8.53
C PHE A 372 24.24 30.08 8.84
N GLY A 373 24.08 31.09 7.99
CA GLY A 373 24.62 32.43 8.25
C GLY A 373 23.88 33.14 9.37
N ARG A 374 24.40 34.29 9.78
CA ARG A 374 23.74 35.18 10.74
C ARG A 374 22.42 35.70 10.14
N GLN A 375 21.36 35.66 10.93
CA GLN A 375 20.05 36.20 10.58
C GLN A 375 19.79 37.49 11.38
N THR A 376 18.69 38.19 11.07
CA THR A 376 18.31 39.42 11.77
C THR A 376 17.99 39.20 13.25
N ASP A 377 17.47 38.02 13.59
CA ASP A 377 16.93 37.62 14.88
C ASP A 377 17.67 36.43 15.52
N ARG A 378 18.56 35.76 14.77
CA ARG A 378 19.34 34.60 15.23
C ARG A 378 20.82 34.74 14.92
N ALA A 379 21.66 34.26 15.84
CA ALA A 379 23.10 34.12 15.60
C ALA A 379 23.37 33.13 14.45
N ALA A 380 24.59 33.13 13.92
CA ALA A 380 24.98 32.08 12.99
C ALA A 380 25.01 30.74 13.73
N ARG A 381 24.57 29.67 13.07
CA ARG A 381 24.37 28.37 13.70
C ARG A 381 24.82 27.22 12.81
N MET A 382 25.18 26.12 13.44
CA MET A 382 25.46 24.84 12.82
C MET A 382 24.54 23.79 13.45
N MET A 383 23.85 23.06 12.60
CA MET A 383 23.04 21.91 12.99
C MET A 383 23.79 20.63 12.63
N ILE A 384 23.91 19.71 13.59
CA ILE A 384 24.49 18.38 13.39
C ILE A 384 23.40 17.34 13.65
N GLN A 385 23.15 16.48 12.68
CA GLN A 385 22.19 15.37 12.79
C GLN A 385 22.93 14.04 12.65
N ILE A 386 22.93 13.20 13.70
CA ILE A 386 23.67 11.92 13.76
C ILE A 386 22.78 10.84 14.39
N ALA A 387 22.87 9.59 13.90
CA ALA A 387 22.15 8.45 14.46
C ALA A 387 22.72 7.95 15.80
N GLU A 388 21.84 7.66 16.75
CA GLU A 388 22.16 7.33 18.15
C GLU A 388 22.70 5.91 18.35
N ASP A 389 22.47 5.01 17.38
CA ASP A 389 23.00 3.64 17.37
C ASP A 389 24.51 3.59 17.10
N GLN A 390 25.00 4.50 16.25
CA GLN A 390 26.39 4.46 15.83
C GLN A 390 27.31 5.15 16.80
N ASN A 391 26.89 6.23 17.50
CA ASN A 391 27.80 6.88 18.42
C ASN A 391 27.25 8.12 19.14
N ASN A 392 26.83 7.94 20.40
CA ASN A 392 26.94 9.02 21.39
C ASN A 392 28.41 9.51 21.52
N LYS A 393 29.42 8.77 21.00
CA LYS A 393 30.85 9.16 20.99
C LYS A 393 31.35 9.88 19.72
N ALA A 394 30.69 9.79 18.56
CA ALA A 394 31.15 10.38 17.29
C ALA A 394 30.70 11.83 17.17
N GLY A 395 29.46 12.15 17.53
CA GLY A 395 29.03 13.55 17.65
C GLY A 395 29.90 14.30 18.66
N ALA A 396 30.18 13.69 19.81
CA ALA A 396 31.12 14.22 20.81
C ALA A 396 32.57 14.33 20.29
N ALA A 397 33.06 13.32 19.55
CA ALA A 397 34.41 13.35 18.97
C ALA A 397 34.55 14.34 17.80
N ILE A 398 33.50 14.55 17.01
CA ILE A 398 33.48 15.55 15.93
C ILE A 398 33.40 16.95 16.52
N ALA A 399 32.51 17.18 17.50
CA ALA A 399 32.44 18.41 18.27
C ALA A 399 33.80 18.74 18.92
N ALA A 400 34.46 17.74 19.52
CA ALA A 400 35.80 17.88 20.11
C ALA A 400 36.92 18.04 19.06
N SER A 401 36.66 17.72 17.79
CA SER A 401 37.65 17.88 16.71
C SER A 401 37.67 19.27 16.10
N PHE A 402 36.62 20.08 16.29
CA PHE A 402 36.64 21.45 15.79
C PHE A 402 37.70 22.29 16.53
N PRO A 403 38.50 23.09 15.80
CA PRO A 403 39.46 23.98 16.42
C PRO A 403 38.82 24.91 17.45
N SER A 404 39.52 25.11 18.58
CA SER A 404 39.05 25.96 19.68
C SER A 404 38.65 27.36 19.19
N GLY A 405 37.42 27.77 19.49
CA GLY A 405 36.90 29.10 19.16
C GLY A 405 36.12 29.22 17.84
N LEU A 406 35.95 28.14 17.08
CA LEU A 406 35.09 28.13 15.87
C LEU A 406 33.60 27.93 16.18
N ILE A 407 33.32 27.06 17.14
CA ILE A 407 31.99 26.73 17.61
C ILE A 407 31.83 27.18 19.06
N GLY A 408 30.70 27.81 19.33
CA GLY A 408 30.27 28.24 20.65
C GLY A 408 29.60 27.11 21.44
N PRO A 409 28.92 27.45 22.56
CA PRO A 409 28.18 26.45 23.32
C PRO A 409 27.07 25.82 22.47
N GLN A 410 26.73 24.58 22.80
CA GLN A 410 25.51 23.96 22.32
C GLN A 410 24.32 24.79 22.82
N THR A 411 23.45 25.17 21.91
CA THR A 411 22.29 26.04 22.18
C THR A 411 21.00 25.24 22.29
N ASP A 412 20.90 24.10 21.60
CA ASP A 412 19.73 23.23 21.63
C ASP A 412 20.13 21.77 21.35
N GLU A 413 19.32 20.83 21.84
CA GLU A 413 19.40 19.39 21.54
C GLU A 413 18.00 18.82 21.43
N GLN A 414 17.71 18.27 20.25
CA GLN A 414 16.45 17.62 19.95
C GLN A 414 16.74 16.18 19.55
N THR A 415 16.01 15.25 20.14
CA THR A 415 16.01 13.86 19.71
C THR A 415 14.76 13.65 18.86
N THR A 416 14.97 13.20 17.63
CA THR A 416 13.89 12.82 16.73
C THR A 416 13.99 11.33 16.47
N ASP A 417 12.92 10.62 16.74
CA ASP A 417 12.81 9.21 16.39
C ASP A 417 12.64 9.12 14.87
N VAL A 418 13.62 8.55 14.18
CA VAL A 418 13.46 8.19 12.78
C VAL A 418 13.14 6.72 12.72
N ILE A 419 11.86 6.48 12.43
CA ILE A 419 11.34 5.15 12.33
C ILE A 419 11.63 4.63 10.91
N LEU A 420 12.45 3.58 10.84
CA LEU A 420 12.85 2.94 9.59
C LEU A 420 12.24 1.55 9.49
N PRO A 421 11.75 1.14 8.31
CA PRO A 421 11.38 -0.25 8.07
C PRO A 421 12.50 -1.21 8.44
N ILE A 422 12.15 -2.40 8.92
CA ILE A 422 13.11 -3.44 9.34
C ILE A 422 14.19 -3.68 8.28
N GLY A 423 13.80 -3.74 7.01
CA GLY A 423 14.73 -3.88 5.91
C GLY A 423 15.68 -2.69 5.72
N ASN A 424 15.22 -1.45 5.94
CA ASN A 424 16.05 -0.24 5.81
C ASN A 424 17.06 -0.13 6.97
N GLY A 425 16.71 -0.64 8.15
CA GLY A 425 17.62 -0.71 9.29
C GLY A 425 18.88 -1.54 9.03
N LEU A 426 18.85 -2.48 8.07
CA LEU A 426 19.99 -3.31 7.67
C LEU A 426 21.12 -2.53 7.00
N ILE A 427 20.77 -1.50 6.23
CA ILE A 427 21.72 -0.81 5.38
C ILE A 427 22.45 0.25 6.19
N ARG A 428 23.78 0.16 6.17
CA ARG A 428 24.66 1.24 6.62
C ARG A 428 25.10 1.99 5.39
N ASP A 429 24.57 3.20 5.21
CA ASP A 429 24.93 4.02 4.07
C ASP A 429 26.44 4.29 4.05
N ARG A 430 27.05 4.17 2.87
CA ARG A 430 28.48 4.41 2.68
C ARG A 430 28.69 5.54 1.68
N TYR A 431 29.77 6.29 1.89
CA TYR A 431 30.20 7.28 0.93
C TYR A 431 30.94 6.61 -0.24
N PHE A 432 30.42 6.76 -1.46
CA PHE A 432 30.93 6.06 -2.64
C PHE A 432 31.19 6.96 -3.85
N ARG A 433 30.95 8.28 -3.78
CA ARG A 433 31.22 9.17 -4.92
C ARG A 433 32.70 9.09 -5.31
N GLY A 434 32.96 8.84 -6.59
CA GLY A 434 34.31 8.65 -7.13
C GLY A 434 34.84 7.23 -7.05
N ALA A 435 34.14 6.30 -6.38
CA ALA A 435 34.49 4.88 -6.42
C ALA A 435 34.06 4.29 -7.77
N THR A 436 35.01 3.70 -8.49
CA THR A 436 34.76 3.07 -9.80
C THR A 436 34.64 1.55 -9.71
N SER A 437 34.95 0.96 -8.55
CA SER A 437 34.84 -0.49 -8.30
C SER A 437 33.39 -0.97 -8.23
N PHE A 438 32.44 -0.07 -7.96
CA PHE A 438 31.03 -0.38 -7.89
C PHE A 438 30.24 0.58 -8.77
N ASP A 439 29.32 0.05 -9.57
CA ASP A 439 28.15 0.85 -9.93
C ASP A 439 27.19 0.93 -8.72
N VAL A 440 26.32 1.94 -8.71
CA VAL A 440 25.35 2.15 -7.60
C VAL A 440 24.53 0.87 -7.32
N PRO A 441 23.99 0.16 -8.33
CA PRO A 441 23.39 -1.18 -8.17
C PRO A 441 24.24 -2.18 -7.38
N THR A 442 25.49 -2.42 -7.81
CA THR A 442 26.38 -3.43 -7.21
C THR A 442 26.76 -3.07 -5.79
N LEU A 443 27.05 -1.78 -5.52
CA LEU A 443 27.32 -1.32 -4.15
C LEU A 443 26.12 -1.57 -3.25
N HIS A 444 24.94 -1.21 -3.72
CA HIS A 444 23.71 -1.36 -2.96
C HIS A 444 23.47 -2.82 -2.57
N ASN A 445 23.65 -3.76 -3.50
CA ASN A 445 23.52 -5.19 -3.22
C ASN A 445 24.57 -5.68 -2.22
N ALA A 446 25.82 -5.22 -2.35
CA ALA A 446 26.89 -5.59 -1.42
C ALA A 446 26.61 -5.09 0.02
N LEU A 447 25.99 -3.92 0.17
CA LEU A 447 25.56 -3.37 1.47
C LEU A 447 24.42 -4.19 2.09
N ILE A 448 23.44 -4.61 1.29
CA ILE A 448 22.37 -5.49 1.79
C ILE A 448 22.97 -6.83 2.25
N ASP A 449 23.87 -7.42 1.47
CA ASP A 449 24.53 -8.68 1.83
C ASP A 449 25.31 -8.59 3.15
N GLU A 450 26.02 -7.47 3.35
CA GLU A 450 26.67 -7.17 4.63
C GLU A 450 25.64 -7.07 5.77
N GLY A 451 24.55 -6.34 5.55
CA GLY A 451 23.45 -6.18 6.51
C GLY A 451 22.82 -7.52 6.89
N VAL A 452 22.46 -8.35 5.91
CA VAL A 452 21.88 -9.69 6.10
C VAL A 452 22.85 -10.60 6.88
N ARG A 453 24.15 -10.56 6.57
CA ARG A 453 25.17 -11.32 7.32
C ARG A 453 25.30 -10.86 8.78
N GLY A 454 25.17 -9.55 9.03
CA GLY A 454 25.26 -8.96 10.37
C GLY A 454 23.97 -9.05 11.19
N TRP A 455 22.82 -9.23 10.55
CA TRP A 455 21.50 -9.21 11.19
C TRP A 455 21.35 -10.18 12.39
N PRO A 456 21.84 -11.44 12.34
CA PRO A 456 21.74 -12.37 13.48
C PRO A 456 22.37 -11.87 14.78
N ASP A 457 23.33 -10.96 14.68
CA ASP A 457 24.10 -10.42 15.79
C ASP A 457 23.52 -9.10 16.33
N GLN A 458 22.46 -8.57 15.69
CA GLN A 458 21.76 -7.35 16.09
C GLN A 458 20.62 -7.66 17.07
N ARG A 459 20.32 -6.71 17.96
CA ARG A 459 19.16 -6.81 18.86
C ARG A 459 17.89 -6.41 18.11
N HIS A 460 16.82 -7.16 18.30
CA HIS A 460 15.57 -6.94 17.55
C HIS A 460 14.38 -6.66 18.49
N PRO A 461 13.60 -5.58 18.29
CA PRO A 461 12.43 -5.28 19.13
C PRO A 461 11.38 -6.41 19.15
N TYR A 462 11.13 -7.04 18.00
CA TYR A 462 10.23 -8.19 17.86
C TYR A 462 10.65 -9.42 18.67
N LEU A 463 11.95 -9.53 18.97
CA LEU A 463 12.53 -10.62 19.72
C LEU A 463 12.83 -10.18 21.17
N ASP A 464 12.06 -9.21 21.66
CA ASP A 464 12.17 -8.61 22.99
C ASP A 464 13.58 -8.11 23.29
N GLY A 465 14.21 -7.47 22.30
CA GLY A 465 15.56 -6.91 22.38
C GLY A 465 16.69 -7.95 22.36
N LYS A 466 16.40 -9.23 22.14
CA LYS A 466 17.41 -10.29 22.04
C LYS A 466 18.01 -10.35 20.63
N ARG A 467 19.18 -11.00 20.52
CA ARG A 467 19.80 -11.26 19.23
C ARG A 467 19.25 -12.56 18.64
N PRO A 468 18.90 -12.64 17.35
CA PRO A 468 18.42 -13.87 16.73
C PRO A 468 19.34 -15.07 16.99
N ILE A 469 20.66 -14.86 16.97
CA ILE A 469 21.64 -15.93 17.20
C ILE A 469 21.57 -16.54 18.61
N GLU A 470 21.13 -15.78 19.62
CA GLU A 470 20.99 -16.25 21.01
C GLU A 470 19.77 -17.16 21.20
N LEU A 471 18.85 -17.16 20.22
CA LEU A 471 17.57 -17.85 20.29
C LEU A 471 17.57 -19.18 19.53
N VAL A 472 18.63 -19.44 18.77
CA VAL A 472 18.79 -20.66 17.97
C VAL A 472 18.67 -21.91 18.86
N GLY A 473 17.89 -22.88 18.40
CA GLY A 473 17.65 -24.13 19.12
C GLY A 473 16.68 -24.04 20.30
N THR A 474 16.10 -22.87 20.60
CA THR A 474 15.07 -22.74 21.64
C THR A 474 13.68 -22.92 21.03
N PRO A 475 12.92 -23.99 21.37
CA PRO A 475 11.66 -24.31 20.70
C PRO A 475 10.62 -23.19 20.75
N GLU A 476 10.52 -22.49 21.88
CA GLU A 476 9.60 -21.36 22.10
C GLU A 476 9.85 -20.18 21.14
N TRP A 477 11.09 -20.02 20.67
CA TRP A 477 11.50 -18.94 19.78
C TRP A 477 11.45 -19.32 18.30
N ARG A 478 11.13 -20.57 17.96
CA ARG A 478 11.03 -21.01 16.56
C ARG A 478 10.04 -20.14 15.78
N ILE A 479 8.81 -19.96 16.27
CA ILE A 479 7.78 -19.17 15.58
C ILE A 479 8.18 -17.68 15.50
N PRO A 480 8.54 -17.00 16.61
CA PRO A 480 9.04 -15.63 16.57
C PRO A 480 10.20 -15.41 15.58
N LEU A 481 11.23 -16.25 15.61
CA LEU A 481 12.37 -16.15 14.70
C LEU A 481 11.95 -16.34 13.25
N THR A 482 11.12 -17.35 12.96
CA THR A 482 10.57 -17.60 11.62
C THR A 482 9.81 -16.39 11.10
N ALA A 483 8.94 -15.82 11.93
CA ALA A 483 8.12 -14.67 11.57
C ALA A 483 8.94 -13.43 11.26
N VAL A 484 9.91 -13.09 12.13
CA VAL A 484 10.77 -11.91 11.93
C VAL A 484 11.69 -12.09 10.72
N LEU A 485 12.21 -13.29 10.47
CA LEU A 485 13.01 -13.57 9.28
C LEU A 485 12.19 -13.44 7.99
N LEU A 486 10.94 -13.92 7.98
CA LEU A 486 10.04 -13.73 6.84
C LEU A 486 9.66 -12.27 6.64
N LEU A 487 9.44 -11.54 7.73
CA LEU A 487 9.22 -10.10 7.67
C LEU A 487 10.44 -9.41 7.03
N LEU A 488 11.66 -9.75 7.44
CA LEU A 488 12.89 -9.26 6.82
C LEU A 488 12.96 -9.59 5.32
N GLU A 489 12.65 -10.83 4.94
CA GLU A 489 12.73 -11.31 3.54
C GLU A 489 11.70 -10.64 2.63
N THR A 490 10.55 -10.26 3.20
CA THR A 490 9.42 -9.69 2.45
C THR A 490 9.36 -8.17 2.47
N THR A 491 9.99 -7.53 3.47
CA THR A 491 10.04 -6.05 3.62
C THR A 491 11.43 -5.47 3.39
N ALA A 492 12.43 -6.29 3.04
CA ALA A 492 13.73 -5.80 2.59
C ALA A 492 13.53 -4.75 1.47
N PRO A 493 14.14 -3.55 1.58
CA PRO A 493 13.91 -2.43 0.68
C PRO A 493 13.95 -2.80 -0.79
N GLY A 494 13.20 -2.01 -1.56
CA GLY A 494 13.01 -2.08 -3.01
C GLY A 494 14.25 -1.87 -3.87
N SER A 495 15.28 -2.66 -3.62
CA SER A 495 16.59 -2.53 -4.19
C SER A 495 17.15 -3.92 -4.40
N GLU A 496 17.03 -4.40 -5.64
CA GLU A 496 17.91 -5.38 -6.30
C GLU A 496 18.32 -6.65 -5.55
N TRP A 497 17.56 -7.08 -4.56
CA TRP A 497 18.01 -8.06 -3.59
C TRP A 497 18.09 -9.53 -4.12
N THR A 498 19.26 -10.16 -3.91
CA THR A 498 19.53 -11.63 -3.93
C THR A 498 20.41 -12.08 -2.76
N GLY A 499 20.37 -11.39 -1.62
CA GLY A 499 21.22 -11.75 -0.50
C GLY A 499 21.01 -13.20 -0.05
N ASP A 500 21.99 -13.74 0.69
CA ASP A 500 21.98 -15.15 1.04
C ASP A 500 21.03 -15.46 2.21
N PHE A 501 19.72 -15.32 1.95
CA PHE A 501 18.72 -15.70 2.95
C PHE A 501 18.72 -17.20 3.16
N THR A 502 19.05 -18.03 2.16
CA THR A 502 19.23 -19.47 2.37
C THR A 502 20.25 -19.74 3.47
N GLY A 503 21.43 -19.14 3.38
CA GLY A 503 22.46 -19.23 4.41
C GLY A 503 22.03 -18.61 5.75
N LEU A 504 21.21 -17.56 5.75
CA LEU A 504 20.64 -16.99 6.98
C LEU A 504 19.66 -17.95 7.68
N TRP A 505 18.76 -18.59 6.91
CA TRP A 505 17.85 -19.63 7.42
C TRP A 505 18.64 -20.79 8.05
N GLU A 506 19.69 -21.26 7.36
CA GLU A 506 20.58 -22.32 7.85
C GLU A 506 21.33 -21.92 9.12
N ARG A 507 21.91 -20.71 9.16
CA ARG A 507 22.65 -20.19 10.33
C ARG A 507 21.77 -20.07 11.57
N LEU A 508 20.47 -19.82 11.40
CA LEU A 508 19.50 -19.75 12.50
C LEU A 508 18.88 -21.11 12.85
N GLY A 509 19.28 -22.19 12.17
CA GLY A 509 18.74 -23.54 12.39
C GLY A 509 17.25 -23.65 12.04
N LEU A 510 16.76 -22.80 11.12
CA LEU A 510 15.37 -22.76 10.68
C LEU A 510 15.22 -23.45 9.32
N ARG A 511 14.00 -23.91 9.05
CA ARG A 511 13.67 -24.56 7.77
C ARG A 511 13.04 -23.56 6.80
N ARG A 512 13.75 -23.20 5.74
CA ARG A 512 13.22 -22.34 4.67
C ARG A 512 12.09 -23.03 3.92
N ASP A 513 12.33 -24.20 3.37
CA ASP A 513 11.34 -24.95 2.58
C ASP A 513 10.12 -25.36 3.43
N LEU A 514 8.92 -25.11 2.91
CA LEU A 514 7.70 -25.65 3.52
C LEU A 514 7.67 -27.17 3.41
N ALA A 515 7.09 -27.82 4.43
CA ALA A 515 6.77 -29.25 4.33
C ALA A 515 5.68 -29.43 3.28
N LYS A 516 5.91 -30.31 2.31
CA LYS A 516 4.87 -30.77 1.39
C LYS A 516 4.11 -31.88 2.08
N ASP A 517 2.79 -31.89 1.88
CA ASP A 517 1.98 -32.96 2.44
C ASP A 517 2.31 -34.27 1.70
N SER A 518 2.77 -35.26 2.46
CA SER A 518 3.11 -36.58 1.93
C SER A 518 1.89 -37.51 1.85
N ALA A 519 0.74 -37.10 2.41
CA ALA A 519 -0.47 -37.92 2.49
C ALA A 519 -1.39 -37.79 1.26
N ALA A 520 -1.24 -36.74 0.45
CA ALA A 520 -1.91 -36.63 -0.85
C ALA A 520 -0.98 -37.18 -1.94
N ASP A 521 -1.51 -38.01 -2.84
CA ASP A 521 -0.81 -38.51 -4.03
C ASP A 521 -0.15 -37.34 -4.80
N GLY A 522 1.15 -37.15 -4.57
CA GLY A 522 1.98 -36.21 -5.32
C GLY A 522 2.39 -34.94 -4.58
N ASN A 523 3.23 -35.05 -3.54
CA ASN A 523 4.23 -34.04 -3.15
C ASN A 523 3.80 -32.57 -3.40
N ARG A 524 2.62 -32.19 -2.89
CA ARG A 524 1.95 -30.91 -3.15
C ARG A 524 2.15 -30.00 -1.93
N TYR A 525 2.27 -28.70 -2.15
CA TYR A 525 2.15 -27.73 -1.07
C TYR A 525 0.70 -27.72 -0.54
N PRO A 526 0.52 -27.35 0.74
CA PRO A 526 -0.81 -26.98 1.23
C PRO A 526 -1.43 -25.91 0.33
N PRO A 527 -2.77 -25.88 0.18
CA PRO A 527 -3.44 -24.86 -0.61
C PRO A 527 -3.20 -23.47 0.01
N PHE A 528 -3.42 -22.40 -0.76
CA PHE A 528 -3.11 -21.05 -0.31
C PHE A 528 -3.82 -20.70 1.01
N GLU A 529 -5.01 -21.24 1.23
CA GLU A 529 -5.81 -21.07 2.43
C GLU A 529 -5.18 -21.70 3.69
N GLU A 530 -4.17 -22.55 3.57
CA GLU A 530 -3.40 -23.03 4.71
C GLU A 530 -2.06 -22.30 4.86
N LEU A 531 -1.49 -21.84 3.74
CA LEU A 531 -0.19 -21.17 3.71
C LEU A 531 -0.25 -19.71 4.15
N GLY A 532 -1.22 -18.93 3.66
CA GLY A 532 -1.23 -17.48 3.81
C GLY A 532 -0.12 -16.76 3.04
N LEU A 533 -0.17 -15.42 3.02
CA LEU A 533 0.75 -14.59 2.22
C LEU A 533 2.20 -14.66 2.68
N THR A 534 2.42 -14.63 3.99
CA THR A 534 3.77 -14.59 4.57
C THR A 534 4.58 -15.82 4.17
N ALA A 535 3.92 -16.97 4.04
CA ALA A 535 4.56 -18.23 3.67
C ALA A 535 4.95 -18.32 2.19
N LEU A 536 4.39 -17.48 1.31
CA LEU A 536 4.72 -17.51 -0.14
C LEU A 536 6.21 -17.24 -0.40
N ALA A 537 6.90 -16.50 0.48
CA ALA A 537 8.34 -16.29 0.41
C ALA A 537 9.14 -17.61 0.52
N ARG A 538 8.57 -18.65 1.13
CA ARG A 538 9.17 -19.99 1.34
C ARG A 538 8.83 -21.00 0.26
N VAL A 539 7.91 -20.66 -0.65
CA VAL A 539 7.52 -21.55 -1.74
C VAL A 539 8.63 -21.57 -2.79
N ASP A 540 9.17 -22.75 -3.07
CA ASP A 540 10.09 -23.00 -4.17
C ASP A 540 9.29 -23.17 -5.48
N PRO A 541 9.34 -22.21 -6.43
CA PRO A 541 8.53 -22.25 -7.65
C PRO A 541 8.79 -23.49 -8.50
N LYS A 542 10.05 -23.98 -8.54
CA LYS A 542 10.43 -25.15 -9.34
C LYS A 542 9.80 -26.43 -8.84
N LYS A 543 9.40 -26.46 -7.56
CA LYS A 543 8.71 -27.59 -6.93
C LYS A 543 7.20 -27.49 -7.01
N CYS A 544 6.62 -26.38 -7.47
CA CYS A 544 5.16 -26.24 -7.63
C CYS A 544 4.65 -27.06 -8.83
N SER A 545 3.46 -27.63 -8.74
CA SER A 545 2.65 -27.98 -9.90
C SER A 545 2.19 -26.72 -10.65
N ASP A 546 1.61 -26.87 -11.83
CA ASP A 546 1.11 -25.72 -12.60
C ASP A 546 -0.04 -25.00 -11.90
N PRO A 547 -1.07 -25.69 -11.36
CA PRO A 547 -2.15 -25.03 -10.64
C PRO A 547 -1.64 -24.24 -9.43
N GLU A 548 -0.76 -24.84 -8.61
CA GLU A 548 -0.17 -24.16 -7.45
C GLU A 548 0.63 -22.92 -7.86
N LEU A 549 1.38 -23.01 -8.96
CA LEU A 549 2.19 -21.90 -9.43
C LEU A 549 1.31 -20.71 -9.85
N LEU A 550 0.20 -20.96 -10.55
CA LEU A 550 -0.74 -19.92 -10.94
C LEU A 550 -1.47 -19.31 -9.73
N GLU A 551 -1.96 -20.16 -8.83
CA GLU A 551 -2.64 -19.79 -7.58
C GLU A 551 -1.76 -18.90 -6.71
N PHE A 552 -0.54 -19.35 -6.40
CA PHE A 552 0.40 -18.60 -5.57
C PHE A 552 0.90 -17.33 -6.25
N SER A 553 1.06 -17.33 -7.57
CA SER A 553 1.40 -16.12 -8.33
C SER A 553 0.28 -15.08 -8.23
N ALA A 554 -0.98 -15.49 -8.39
CA ALA A 554 -2.14 -14.62 -8.28
C ALA A 554 -2.26 -14.01 -6.88
N ALA A 555 -2.08 -14.83 -5.84
CA ALA A 555 -2.07 -14.35 -4.46
C ALA A 555 -0.93 -13.36 -4.21
N ALA A 556 0.32 -13.71 -4.52
CA ALA A 556 1.47 -12.83 -4.29
C ALA A 556 1.34 -11.49 -5.03
N ALA A 557 0.81 -11.49 -6.25
CA ALA A 557 0.62 -10.30 -7.05
C ALA A 557 -0.54 -9.43 -6.56
N SER A 558 -1.69 -10.04 -6.22
CA SER A 558 -2.90 -9.32 -5.76
C SER A 558 -2.74 -8.70 -4.38
N TYR A 559 -1.87 -9.27 -3.55
CA TYR A 559 -1.64 -8.84 -2.19
C TYR A 559 -0.30 -8.15 -1.97
N CYS A 560 0.39 -7.80 -3.07
CA CYS A 560 1.66 -7.08 -3.07
C CYS A 560 2.70 -7.71 -2.13
N VAL A 561 3.11 -8.94 -2.44
CA VAL A 561 4.30 -9.60 -1.86
C VAL A 561 5.40 -9.65 -2.94
N PRO A 562 6.13 -8.54 -3.19
CA PRO A 562 6.88 -8.36 -4.43
C PRO A 562 7.94 -9.44 -4.70
N PRO A 563 8.78 -9.85 -3.73
CA PRO A 563 9.80 -10.86 -3.99
C PRO A 563 9.19 -12.21 -4.41
N ALA A 564 8.08 -12.60 -3.78
CA ALA A 564 7.38 -13.84 -4.12
C ALA A 564 6.68 -13.73 -5.47
N ALA A 565 5.98 -12.61 -5.73
CA ALA A 565 5.23 -12.39 -6.96
C ALA A 565 6.12 -12.50 -8.20
N VAL A 566 7.26 -11.81 -8.19
CA VAL A 566 8.18 -11.87 -9.34
C VAL A 566 8.82 -13.24 -9.46
N ARG A 567 9.30 -13.84 -8.36
CA ARG A 567 9.96 -15.15 -8.40
C ARG A 567 9.04 -16.26 -8.92
N LEU A 568 7.76 -16.26 -8.52
CA LEU A 568 6.76 -17.22 -8.99
C LEU A 568 6.40 -16.98 -10.46
N VAL A 569 6.18 -15.72 -10.88
CA VAL A 569 5.85 -15.39 -12.27
C VAL A 569 7.01 -15.66 -13.22
N MET A 570 8.26 -15.50 -12.79
CA MET A 570 9.43 -15.87 -13.61
C MET A 570 9.42 -17.37 -13.95
N GLU A 571 9.07 -18.23 -12.99
CA GLU A 571 8.88 -19.66 -13.25
C GLU A 571 7.66 -19.91 -14.16
N VAL A 572 6.60 -19.10 -14.08
CA VAL A 572 5.45 -19.19 -15.02
C VAL A 572 5.91 -18.90 -16.46
N LEU A 573 6.87 -17.98 -16.65
CA LEU A 573 7.44 -17.67 -17.97
C LEU A 573 8.37 -18.79 -18.47
N ASP A 574 9.09 -19.46 -17.57
CA ASP A 574 10.03 -20.53 -17.93
C ASP A 574 9.33 -21.88 -18.23
N ARG A 575 8.04 -22.03 -17.91
CA ARG A 575 7.27 -23.25 -18.16
C ARG A 575 6.57 -23.26 -19.52
N GLU A 576 7.20 -23.92 -20.49
CA GLU A 576 6.65 -24.11 -21.85
C GLU A 576 5.24 -24.75 -21.88
N ARG A 577 4.89 -25.56 -20.87
CA ARG A 577 3.59 -26.24 -20.80
C ARG A 577 2.42 -25.34 -20.42
N LEU A 578 2.67 -24.16 -19.83
CA LEU A 578 1.62 -23.25 -19.40
C LEU A 578 1.12 -22.41 -20.58
N PRO A 579 -0.20 -22.39 -20.86
CA PRO A 579 -0.73 -21.63 -21.98
C PRO A 579 -0.67 -20.11 -21.74
N ASN A 580 -0.55 -19.35 -22.85
CA ASN A 580 -0.63 -17.90 -22.86
C ASN A 580 -2.10 -17.42 -22.76
N THR A 581 -2.64 -17.49 -21.54
CA THR A 581 -4.00 -17.05 -21.20
C THR A 581 -4.03 -15.59 -20.75
N ASN A 582 -5.22 -14.99 -20.69
CA ASN A 582 -5.40 -13.67 -20.10
C ASN A 582 -4.97 -13.62 -18.62
N GLU A 583 -5.14 -14.72 -17.91
CA GLU A 583 -4.69 -14.87 -16.52
C GLU A 583 -3.16 -14.75 -16.43
N THR A 584 -2.39 -15.53 -17.19
CA THR A 584 -0.92 -15.43 -17.10
C THR A 584 -0.38 -14.09 -17.57
N ARG A 585 -1.04 -13.42 -18.53
CA ARG A 585 -0.70 -12.04 -18.93
C ARG A 585 -0.94 -11.03 -17.81
N THR A 586 -2.04 -11.20 -17.07
CA THR A 586 -2.39 -10.36 -15.94
C THR A 586 -1.36 -10.52 -14.82
N LEU A 587 -0.95 -11.76 -14.53
CA LEU A 587 0.09 -12.07 -13.56
C LEU A 587 1.43 -11.37 -13.87
N VAL A 588 1.86 -11.41 -15.14
CA VAL A 588 3.09 -10.70 -15.58
C VAL A 588 3.00 -9.20 -15.30
N MET A 589 1.89 -8.57 -15.68
CA MET A 589 1.73 -7.13 -15.47
C MET A 589 1.67 -6.78 -13.97
N GLN A 590 0.90 -7.55 -13.18
CA GLN A 590 0.79 -7.30 -11.74
C GLN A 590 2.13 -7.53 -11.02
N ALA A 591 2.88 -8.58 -11.36
CA ALA A 591 4.21 -8.81 -10.81
C ALA A 591 5.18 -7.69 -11.22
N ALA A 592 5.11 -7.19 -12.46
CA ALA A 592 5.91 -6.05 -12.88
C ALA A 592 5.55 -4.77 -12.12
N ILE A 593 4.27 -4.49 -11.87
CA ILE A 593 3.83 -3.35 -11.05
C ILE A 593 4.31 -3.50 -9.60
N ALA A 594 4.15 -4.69 -9.02
CA ALA A 594 4.54 -4.98 -7.64
C ALA A 594 6.07 -4.97 -7.45
N ALA A 595 6.84 -5.34 -8.47
CA ALA A 595 8.31 -5.41 -8.40
C ALA A 595 8.89 -4.08 -7.93
N THR A 596 9.53 -4.08 -6.77
CA THR A 596 10.10 -2.88 -6.16
C THR A 596 11.45 -2.50 -6.76
N SER A 597 12.16 -3.49 -7.31
CA SER A 597 13.44 -3.32 -8.01
C SER A 597 13.26 -3.03 -9.50
N PRO A 598 13.85 -1.93 -10.04
CA PRO A 598 13.84 -1.67 -11.47
C PRO A 598 14.51 -2.77 -12.29
N THR A 599 15.63 -3.34 -11.81
CA THR A 599 16.35 -4.43 -12.49
C THR A 599 15.52 -5.70 -12.56
N MET A 600 14.88 -6.10 -11.46
CA MET A 600 14.01 -7.27 -11.42
C MET A 600 12.79 -7.09 -12.33
N ARG A 601 12.22 -5.88 -12.36
CA ARG A 601 11.12 -5.52 -13.25
C ARG A 601 11.56 -5.52 -14.72
N ILE A 602 12.76 -5.03 -15.04
CA ILE A 602 13.33 -5.08 -16.39
C ILE A 602 13.50 -6.53 -16.82
N ASP A 603 14.16 -7.38 -16.02
CA ASP A 603 14.38 -8.80 -16.34
C ASP A 603 13.05 -9.54 -16.56
N LEU A 604 12.07 -9.32 -15.67
CA LEU A 604 10.72 -9.88 -15.82
C LEU A 604 10.06 -9.48 -17.15
N LEU A 605 10.09 -8.19 -17.48
CA LEU A 605 9.44 -7.67 -18.69
C LEU A 605 10.18 -8.11 -19.97
N GLU A 606 11.51 -8.07 -19.97
CA GLU A 606 12.33 -8.54 -21.09
C GLU A 606 12.13 -10.05 -21.33
N ARG A 607 12.11 -10.86 -20.27
CA ARG A 607 11.77 -12.29 -20.39
C ARG A 607 10.34 -12.51 -20.85
N ALA A 608 9.37 -11.75 -20.37
CA ALA A 608 7.98 -11.87 -20.84
C ALA A 608 7.86 -11.55 -22.34
N ILE A 609 8.57 -10.52 -22.82
CA ILE A 609 8.64 -10.16 -24.24
C ILE A 609 9.35 -11.25 -25.06
N ALA A 610 10.41 -11.88 -24.53
CA ALA A 610 11.21 -12.88 -25.24
C ALA A 610 10.61 -14.30 -25.26
N SER A 611 10.05 -14.76 -24.14
CA SER A 611 9.60 -16.14 -23.92
C SER A 611 8.29 -16.51 -24.61
N ARG A 612 7.54 -15.53 -25.13
CA ARG A 612 6.16 -15.74 -25.62
C ARG A 612 5.93 -15.24 -27.05
N PRO A 613 6.51 -15.90 -28.07
CA PRO A 613 6.20 -15.59 -29.47
C PRO A 613 4.72 -15.89 -29.76
N GLY A 614 4.02 -14.95 -30.40
CA GLY A 614 2.60 -15.08 -30.76
C GLY A 614 1.61 -14.40 -29.80
N GLU A 615 2.09 -13.67 -28.78
CA GLU A 615 1.24 -12.83 -27.94
C GLU A 615 0.56 -11.71 -28.76
N PRO A 616 -0.67 -11.28 -28.39
CA PRO A 616 -1.33 -10.16 -29.04
C PRO A 616 -0.48 -8.89 -28.99
N ALA A 617 -0.47 -8.14 -30.10
CA ALA A 617 0.32 -6.91 -30.23
C ALA A 617 0.07 -5.92 -29.08
N ASP A 618 -1.19 -5.73 -28.68
CA ASP A 618 -1.57 -4.86 -27.55
C ASP A 618 -0.89 -5.26 -26.24
N VAL A 619 -0.84 -6.56 -25.94
CA VAL A 619 -0.27 -7.08 -24.68
C VAL A 619 1.23 -6.82 -24.64
N VAL A 620 1.94 -7.18 -25.71
CA VAL A 620 3.39 -6.95 -25.79
C VAL A 620 3.71 -5.46 -25.82
N GLY A 621 2.87 -4.65 -26.48
CA GLY A 621 2.98 -3.19 -26.47
C GLY A 621 2.88 -2.60 -25.07
N LEU A 622 1.94 -3.08 -24.25
CA LEU A 622 1.81 -2.67 -22.84
C LEU A 622 3.03 -3.06 -22.00
N TRP A 623 3.58 -4.26 -22.15
CA TRP A 623 4.81 -4.66 -21.46
C TRP A 623 6.00 -3.79 -21.84
N LYS A 624 6.16 -3.48 -23.14
CA LYS A 624 7.22 -2.58 -23.62
C LYS A 624 7.05 -1.16 -23.09
N LEU A 625 5.82 -0.65 -23.01
CA LEU A 625 5.55 0.66 -22.42
C LEU A 625 5.90 0.69 -20.92
N GLN A 626 5.55 -0.36 -20.17
CA GLN A 626 5.93 -0.50 -18.77
C GLN A 626 7.45 -0.60 -18.59
N LEU A 627 8.15 -1.27 -19.54
CA LEU A 627 9.61 -1.35 -19.56
C LEU A 627 10.24 0.02 -19.82
N PHE A 628 9.70 0.80 -20.76
CA PHE A 628 10.11 2.19 -21.00
C PHE A 628 10.01 3.04 -19.73
N ASP A 629 8.86 3.02 -19.05
CA ASP A 629 8.66 3.75 -17.79
C ASP A 629 9.70 3.35 -16.73
N THR A 630 10.02 2.06 -16.66
CA THR A 630 10.97 1.51 -15.71
C THR A 630 12.40 1.95 -16.02
N LEU A 631 12.79 1.97 -17.29
CA LEU A 631 14.13 2.41 -17.73
C LEU A 631 14.36 3.90 -17.46
N ILE A 632 13.34 4.75 -17.64
CA ILE A 632 13.40 6.17 -17.27
C ILE A 632 13.63 6.32 -15.76
N ARG A 633 12.82 5.63 -14.94
CA ARG A 633 12.96 5.67 -13.47
C ARG A 633 14.31 5.12 -13.00
N ALA A 634 14.84 4.11 -13.68
CA ALA A 634 16.16 3.55 -13.44
C ALA A 634 17.32 4.43 -13.93
N ARG A 635 17.05 5.65 -14.42
CA ARG A 635 18.05 6.57 -15.01
C ARG A 635 18.87 5.93 -16.15
N ARG A 636 18.21 5.12 -16.99
CA ARG A 636 18.80 4.52 -18.21
C ARG A 636 18.21 5.16 -19.48
N PRO A 637 18.43 6.46 -19.73
CA PRO A 637 17.71 7.19 -20.78
C PRO A 637 18.02 6.69 -22.20
N ALA A 638 19.24 6.23 -22.48
CA ALA A 638 19.60 5.69 -23.79
C ALA A 638 18.78 4.43 -24.14
N ALA A 639 18.71 3.48 -23.19
CA ALA A 639 17.90 2.27 -23.35
C ALA A 639 16.40 2.59 -23.41
N ALA A 640 15.94 3.58 -22.62
CA ALA A 640 14.54 4.03 -22.68
C ALA A 640 14.19 4.61 -24.06
N ILE A 641 15.04 5.46 -24.64
CA ILE A 641 14.83 6.02 -25.98
C ILE A 641 14.80 4.93 -27.04
N GLU A 642 15.71 3.94 -26.97
CA GLU A 642 15.72 2.80 -27.88
C GLU A 642 14.39 2.02 -27.81
N ARG A 643 13.88 1.76 -26.60
CA ARG A 643 12.58 1.09 -26.41
C ARG A 643 11.42 1.94 -26.90
N LEU A 644 11.45 3.25 -26.71
CA LEU A 644 10.43 4.16 -27.24
C LEU A 644 10.41 4.13 -28.78
N GLN A 645 11.59 4.19 -29.42
CA GLN A 645 11.73 4.08 -30.88
C GLN A 645 11.15 2.78 -31.42
N GLU A 646 11.44 1.67 -30.73
CA GLU A 646 10.89 0.36 -31.05
C GLU A 646 9.35 0.36 -30.95
N ILE A 647 8.79 0.87 -29.85
CA ILE A 647 7.34 0.95 -29.65
C ILE A 647 6.68 1.76 -30.78
N MET A 648 7.20 2.96 -31.04
CA MET A 648 6.64 3.86 -32.05
C MET A 648 6.76 3.32 -33.47
N THR A 649 7.75 2.48 -33.75
CA THR A 649 7.95 1.86 -35.06
C THR A 649 7.07 0.63 -35.23
N THR A 650 7.07 -0.28 -34.24
CA THR A 650 6.33 -1.54 -34.28
C THR A 650 4.81 -1.33 -34.14
N TYR A 651 4.37 -0.39 -33.31
CA TYR A 651 2.96 -0.19 -32.97
C TYR A 651 2.34 1.07 -33.58
N ARG A 652 2.95 1.64 -34.62
CA ARG A 652 2.48 2.88 -35.28
C ARG A 652 1.00 2.84 -35.67
N GLY A 653 0.51 1.69 -36.16
CA GLY A 653 -0.90 1.51 -36.56
C GLY A 653 -1.86 1.19 -35.41
N ASN A 654 -1.35 1.02 -34.19
CA ASN A 654 -2.12 0.66 -33.02
C ASN A 654 -2.50 1.91 -32.22
N GLN A 655 -3.74 2.38 -32.40
CA GLN A 655 -4.21 3.61 -31.77
C GLN A 655 -4.20 3.54 -30.24
N SER A 656 -4.51 2.38 -29.66
CA SER A 656 -4.55 2.19 -28.21
C SER A 656 -3.18 2.36 -27.58
N ILE A 657 -2.16 1.70 -28.12
CA ILE A 657 -0.78 1.81 -27.62
C ILE A 657 -0.22 3.21 -27.85
N MET A 658 -0.46 3.81 -29.02
CA MET A 658 0.02 5.17 -29.31
C MET A 658 -0.62 6.23 -28.41
N HIS A 659 -1.90 6.07 -28.06
CA HIS A 659 -2.56 6.93 -27.09
C HIS A 659 -1.92 6.83 -25.70
N LEU A 660 -1.64 5.60 -25.23
CA LEU A 660 -0.99 5.39 -23.94
C LEU A 660 0.45 5.95 -23.91
N VAL A 661 1.22 5.81 -24.98
CA VAL A 661 2.54 6.45 -25.12
C VAL A 661 2.41 7.96 -24.96
N ALA A 662 1.43 8.58 -25.63
CA ALA A 662 1.20 10.02 -25.53
C ALA A 662 0.88 10.43 -24.09
N MET A 663 -0.08 9.75 -23.44
CA MET A 663 -0.43 10.02 -22.04
C MET A 663 0.79 9.91 -21.10
N ARG A 664 1.66 8.91 -21.31
CA ARG A 664 2.85 8.72 -20.47
C ARG A 664 3.89 9.81 -20.66
N LEU A 665 4.20 10.18 -21.90
CA LEU A 665 5.15 11.27 -22.18
C LEU A 665 4.63 12.61 -21.66
N GLN A 666 3.32 12.88 -21.75
CA GLN A 666 2.71 14.07 -21.17
C GLN A 666 2.81 14.06 -19.63
N ALA A 667 2.46 12.95 -18.98
CA ALA A 667 2.57 12.80 -17.53
C ALA A 667 4.02 12.95 -17.01
N MET A 668 5.01 12.61 -17.84
CA MET A 668 6.43 12.80 -17.53
C MET A 668 6.95 14.22 -17.86
N GLY A 669 6.11 15.10 -18.40
CA GLY A 669 6.52 16.46 -18.82
C GLY A 669 7.42 16.47 -20.06
N PHE A 670 7.45 15.38 -20.83
CA PHE A 670 8.16 15.32 -22.10
C PHE A 670 7.35 15.88 -23.28
N MET A 671 6.08 16.20 -23.05
CA MET A 671 5.23 16.92 -23.99
C MET A 671 4.50 18.08 -23.30
N ASP A 672 4.15 19.11 -24.06
CA ASP A 672 3.26 20.17 -23.61
C ASP A 672 1.77 19.75 -23.64
N GLU A 673 0.89 20.61 -23.14
CA GLU A 673 -0.57 20.41 -23.14
C GLU A 673 -1.17 20.29 -24.55
N SER A 674 -0.44 20.74 -25.58
CA SER A 674 -0.81 20.61 -26.99
C SER A 674 -0.21 19.36 -27.67
N GLY A 675 0.41 18.48 -26.90
CA GLY A 675 0.97 17.21 -27.39
C GLY A 675 2.29 17.37 -28.18
N ARG A 676 2.97 18.51 -28.08
CA ARG A 676 4.27 18.71 -28.74
C ARG A 676 5.42 18.26 -27.85
N PRO A 677 6.41 17.52 -28.38
CA PRO A 677 7.55 17.06 -27.61
C PRO A 677 8.45 18.23 -27.18
N LEU A 678 8.77 18.26 -25.89
CA LEU A 678 9.65 19.26 -25.26
C LEU A 678 11.13 18.82 -25.26
N VAL A 679 11.39 17.53 -25.46
CA VAL A 679 12.74 16.95 -25.50
C VAL A 679 13.15 16.68 -26.95
N PRO A 680 14.29 17.21 -27.44
CA PRO A 680 14.73 17.06 -28.83
C PRO A 680 14.88 15.60 -29.30
N GLU A 681 15.38 14.71 -28.44
CA GLU A 681 15.55 13.28 -28.73
C GLU A 681 14.20 12.57 -28.93
N ILE A 682 13.19 12.96 -28.14
CA ILE A 682 11.82 12.44 -28.27
C ILE A 682 11.19 13.02 -29.54
N ALA A 683 11.38 14.31 -29.83
CA ALA A 683 10.92 14.93 -31.07
C ALA A 683 11.48 14.22 -32.31
N ARG A 684 12.79 13.93 -32.33
CA ARG A 684 13.43 13.17 -33.42
C ARG A 684 12.86 11.75 -33.55
N THR A 685 12.63 11.08 -32.42
CA THR A 685 12.04 9.74 -32.39
C THR A 685 10.63 9.74 -32.97
N MET A 686 9.80 10.73 -32.58
CA MET A 686 8.44 10.89 -33.12
C MET A 686 8.43 11.24 -34.62
N ASP A 687 9.35 12.10 -35.06
CA ASP A 687 9.50 12.47 -36.47
C ASP A 687 9.94 11.29 -37.34
N GLN A 688 10.89 10.48 -36.87
CA GLN A 688 11.35 9.28 -37.56
C GLN A 688 10.24 8.22 -37.65
N ALA A 689 9.50 8.03 -36.55
CA ALA A 689 8.32 7.20 -36.55
C ALA A 689 7.18 7.75 -37.42
N SER A 690 7.20 9.01 -37.85
CA SER A 690 6.21 9.54 -38.78
C SER A 690 6.59 9.32 -40.26
N ARG A 691 7.84 8.91 -40.55
CA ARG A 691 8.42 8.87 -41.91
C ARG A 691 8.66 7.46 -42.52
N GLY A 692 8.17 6.37 -41.90
CA GLY A 692 8.36 4.99 -42.44
C GLY A 692 7.61 4.71 -43.76
N PRO A 693 7.87 3.57 -44.46
CA PRO A 693 7.38 3.33 -45.82
C PRO A 693 5.85 3.37 -45.91
N SER A 694 5.35 4.11 -46.87
CA SER A 694 3.92 4.31 -47.14
C SER A 694 3.33 3.12 -47.90
N ASP A 695 2.97 2.05 -47.20
CA ASP A 695 2.04 1.07 -47.77
C ASP A 695 0.63 1.35 -47.27
N GLY A 696 -0.16 1.94 -48.16
CA GLY A 696 -1.61 1.74 -48.32
C GLY A 696 -2.52 1.83 -47.09
N THR A 697 -3.26 2.93 -47.01
CA THR A 697 -4.59 3.08 -46.36
C THR A 697 -4.73 3.13 -44.83
N GLY A 698 -3.64 3.20 -44.07
CA GLY A 698 -3.71 3.59 -42.65
C GLY A 698 -3.68 5.11 -42.46
N ALA A 699 -4.74 5.70 -41.90
CA ALA A 699 -4.75 7.13 -41.56
C ALA A 699 -3.58 7.49 -40.62
N ILE A 700 -2.83 8.54 -40.97
CA ILE A 700 -1.74 9.13 -40.17
C ILE A 700 -2.31 9.57 -38.82
N TRP A 701 -1.80 8.99 -37.73
CA TRP A 701 -2.16 9.41 -36.37
C TRP A 701 -1.50 10.76 -36.06
N THR A 702 -2.32 11.75 -35.73
CA THR A 702 -1.91 13.04 -35.17
C THR A 702 -2.76 13.28 -33.93
N PRO A 703 -2.19 13.79 -32.82
CA PRO A 703 -2.91 13.97 -31.55
C PRO A 703 -4.21 14.79 -31.64
N ASP A 704 -4.35 15.63 -32.67
CA ASP A 704 -5.43 16.64 -32.79
C ASP A 704 -6.63 16.24 -33.69
N ARG A 705 -6.75 14.98 -34.17
CA ARG A 705 -7.89 14.60 -35.02
C ARG A 705 -9.05 13.99 -34.22
N PRO A 706 -10.26 14.60 -34.23
CA PRO A 706 -11.46 13.92 -33.76
C PRO A 706 -11.76 12.72 -34.66
N ALA A 707 -12.25 11.62 -34.07
CA ALA A 707 -12.57 10.38 -34.77
C ALA A 707 -13.51 10.63 -35.96
N PRO A 708 -13.24 10.07 -37.16
CA PRO A 708 -14.16 10.21 -38.28
C PRO A 708 -15.46 9.46 -38.00
N GLN A 709 -16.60 10.10 -38.28
CA GLN A 709 -17.91 9.47 -38.22
C GLN A 709 -17.96 8.23 -39.14
N PRO A 710 -18.62 7.12 -38.75
CA PRO A 710 -18.61 5.90 -39.54
C PRO A 710 -19.41 6.09 -40.84
N SER A 711 -18.74 5.94 -41.99
CA SER A 711 -19.42 5.76 -43.27
C SER A 711 -20.04 4.36 -43.33
N THR A 712 -21.34 4.32 -43.57
CA THR A 712 -22.16 3.11 -43.75
C THR A 712 -21.73 2.28 -44.96
N ALA A 713 -21.14 1.10 -44.73
CA ALA A 713 -21.21 -0.09 -45.59
C ALA A 713 -20.58 -1.28 -44.83
N GLY A 714 -21.27 -2.43 -44.80
CA GLY A 714 -21.11 -3.42 -43.74
C GLY A 714 -19.98 -4.45 -43.93
N ALA A 715 -19.33 -4.78 -42.81
CA ALA A 715 -18.93 -6.11 -42.36
C ALA A 715 -18.50 -5.99 -40.87
N PRO A 716 -18.78 -6.98 -40.00
CA PRO A 716 -18.82 -6.76 -38.56
C PRO A 716 -17.41 -6.75 -37.94
N SER A 717 -16.96 -5.60 -37.43
CA SER A 717 -15.88 -5.54 -36.46
C SER A 717 -16.42 -5.99 -35.11
N LYS A 718 -15.93 -7.13 -34.61
CA LYS A 718 -16.16 -7.56 -33.22
C LYS A 718 -15.34 -6.65 -32.30
N LEU A 719 -15.93 -5.53 -31.93
CA LEU A 719 -15.54 -4.76 -30.77
C LEU A 719 -15.82 -5.64 -29.54
N TRP A 720 -14.77 -6.10 -28.88
CA TRP A 720 -14.91 -6.88 -27.65
C TRP A 720 -15.17 -5.92 -26.49
N LEU A 721 -16.46 -5.66 -26.25
CA LEU A 721 -16.96 -5.25 -24.94
C LEU A 721 -17.10 -6.53 -24.11
N PRO A 722 -16.50 -6.64 -22.91
CA PRO A 722 -16.89 -7.68 -21.99
C PRO A 722 -18.27 -7.32 -21.43
N GLY A 723 -19.31 -8.03 -21.88
CA GLY A 723 -20.67 -7.84 -21.39
C GLY A 723 -21.46 -9.14 -21.43
N SER A 724 -21.78 -9.66 -20.25
CA SER A 724 -23.05 -10.28 -19.85
C SER A 724 -22.94 -10.76 -18.42
#